data_AF-A0A644STT8-F1
#
_entry.id   AF-A0A644STT8-F1
#
_cell.length_a   1.000
_cell.length_b   1.000
_cell.length_c   1.000
_cell.angle_alpha   90.00
_cell.angle_beta   90.00
_cell.angle_gamma   90.00
#
_symmetry.space_group_name_H-M   'P 1'
#
loop_
_entity.id
_entity.type
_entity.pdbx_description
1 polymer ?
#
loop_
_entity_poly.entity_id
_entity_poly.type
_entity_poly.pdbx_seq_one_letter_code
_entity_poly.pdbx_strand_id
1 'polypeptide(L)'
;MKGIIKQISQINFGLMSPEDIRKMSVTKIETPDTYDEDGYPIENGLMDPHLGVIDPSLRCRACGAKGGECQGHFGSIDLARPVIHVGFGDTIHKILRSTCNSCGRVLLTDTEIEDYRTKIDALKENDESINDIIKEIYSTARRDKCPHCDEEQEDIKIDKPISIIEGDYKLTPSEVREKLEKITDSDAYILGVNPEVARPEWMVLTVLPVPPVTVRPSITLETGERSEDDLTHKLVDILRINQRLVENMEAGAPQLIVEDLWELLQYHVTTYFDNEASGVPPARHRSGRPLKTLAQRLKGKEGRFRSNLSGKRVNFSARTVISPDPNISINEVGVPEMIAKEVTVPVHVNEWNMKQMKEHIKNGPNVHPGANYAIRLDGRKIRVLDETKEAILEMLEPGFVIERHLKDGDIVLFNRQPSLHRMSMMAHEVKVLPYKTFRLNLCVCPPYNADFDGDEMNMHVFQTDESRAEAKSLMRVQEHILSPRFGGPIIGAIHDHISGAYLLTRTGSEFTEEQAFQIIRKAKLPIPKRKNRDWSGKELFSLLLPENLNMQYKAEICKKCDECMLKDCEYDAYVVIEDGQLITGAMDEKAYGSFSGKILDTIMKEYGSDEARKFLDASTDLAISGIMKTGITTSTNDEEIPEEAKERIEAHLHSAEQRVDKLVEAYENEELEALPGRSLEETLEMKIMQVLGEARDKSGEIAESYFGMDNHSVIMATTGARASMLNLTQITACVGQQSVRGGRIDRGYIERTLPHFRKNELGAKARGFVHSSYKEGLDPIEFFFHAMGGREGLVDTAIRTAQSGYMQRRLVNALQDLNVRENGLVTDNRGMVIQTMFGEDGVDPAKSDYGKAADLDKIIDEMRVK
;
A
#
# COMPACT_ATOMS: atom_id res chain seq x y z
N MET A 1 36.85 8.10 18.27
CA MET A 1 36.82 6.82 17.53
C MET A 1 35.38 6.38 17.44
N LYS A 2 34.75 6.40 16.25
CA LYS A 2 33.47 5.69 16.07
C LYS A 2 33.79 4.21 16.32
N GLY A 3 33.23 3.63 17.38
CA GLY A 3 33.47 2.22 17.71
C GLY A 3 33.17 1.32 16.52
N ILE A 4 33.79 0.15 16.45
CA ILE A 4 33.49 -0.85 15.43
C ILE A 4 32.00 -1.19 15.58
N ILE A 5 31.18 -0.71 14.64
CA ILE A 5 29.75 -0.99 14.61
C ILE A 5 29.61 -2.43 14.14
N LYS A 6 29.18 -3.33 15.02
CA LYS A 6 28.87 -4.72 14.67
C LYS A 6 27.45 -4.79 14.10
N GLN A 7 27.26 -5.59 13.06
CA GLN A 7 25.93 -5.93 12.53
C GLN A 7 25.41 -7.20 13.21
N ILE A 8 24.08 -7.31 13.31
CA ILE A 8 23.43 -8.51 13.85
C ILE A 8 23.42 -9.56 12.73
N SER A 9 24.11 -10.69 12.95
CA SER A 9 24.12 -11.80 11.99
C SER A 9 22.88 -12.69 12.13
N GLN A 10 22.47 -12.99 13.36
CA GLN A 10 21.38 -13.91 13.67
C GLN A 10 20.76 -13.58 15.04
N ILE A 11 19.49 -13.95 15.23
CA ILE A 11 18.80 -13.90 16.51
C ILE A 11 18.32 -15.32 16.85
N ASN A 12 18.82 -15.87 17.96
CA ASN A 12 18.43 -17.19 18.46
C ASN A 12 17.34 -17.03 19.52
N PHE A 13 16.14 -17.49 19.22
CA PHE A 13 15.02 -17.47 20.17
C PHE A 13 15.09 -18.67 21.12
N GLY A 14 14.70 -18.46 22.38
CA GLY A 14 14.69 -19.47 23.43
C GLY A 14 13.78 -19.06 24.59
N LEU A 15 13.76 -19.87 25.65
CA LEU A 15 13.08 -19.56 26.90
C LEU A 15 14.11 -19.08 27.92
N MET A 16 13.75 -18.06 28.70
CA MET A 16 14.64 -17.58 29.77
C MET A 16 14.54 -18.51 30.98
N SER A 17 15.67 -19.04 31.44
CA SER A 17 15.70 -19.82 32.67
C SER A 17 15.43 -18.94 33.90
N PRO A 18 14.95 -19.51 35.01
CA PRO A 18 14.81 -18.77 36.28
C PRO A 18 16.13 -18.14 36.74
N GLU A 19 17.26 -18.78 36.47
CA GLU A 19 18.59 -18.28 36.80
C GLU A 19 18.98 -17.08 35.93
N ASP A 20 18.70 -17.14 34.63
CA ASP A 20 18.94 -16.02 33.71
C ASP A 20 18.09 -14.81 34.07
N ILE A 21 16.81 -15.02 34.44
CA ILE A 21 15.92 -13.94 34.88
C ILE A 21 16.48 -13.26 36.14
N ARG A 22 16.94 -14.04 37.13
CA ARG A 22 17.56 -13.49 38.34
C ARG A 22 18.87 -12.76 38.05
N LYS A 23 19.69 -13.30 37.14
CA LYS A 23 20.97 -12.69 36.75
C LYS A 23 20.79 -11.40 35.95
N MET A 24 19.74 -11.33 35.14
CA MET A 24 19.36 -10.13 34.37
C MET A 24 18.73 -9.06 35.25
N SER A 25 18.09 -9.47 36.34
CA SER A 25 17.39 -8.60 37.28
C SER A 25 18.37 -7.74 38.09
N VAL A 26 18.15 -6.43 38.12
CA VAL A 26 18.94 -5.51 38.95
C VAL A 26 18.42 -5.39 40.38
N THR A 27 17.12 -5.66 40.59
CA THR A 27 16.49 -5.60 41.90
C THR A 27 15.28 -6.53 41.98
N LYS A 28 15.05 -7.07 43.18
CA LYS A 28 13.88 -7.89 43.48
C LYS A 28 12.73 -6.97 43.90
N ILE A 29 11.57 -7.17 43.28
CA ILE A 29 10.38 -6.37 43.57
C ILE A 29 9.54 -7.09 44.62
N GLU A 30 9.34 -6.42 45.74
CA GLU A 30 8.64 -6.97 46.90
C GLU A 30 7.38 -6.18 47.20
N THR A 31 7.38 -4.86 47.06
CA THR A 31 6.24 -4.01 47.45
C THR A 31 5.29 -3.73 46.27
N PRO A 32 3.96 -3.88 46.46
CA PRO A 32 2.97 -3.58 45.43
C PRO A 32 2.71 -2.08 45.26
N ASP A 33 3.09 -1.25 46.23
CA ASP A 33 2.89 0.19 46.19
C ASP A 33 3.94 0.87 45.30
N THR A 34 3.50 1.86 44.52
CA THR A 34 4.33 2.48 43.48
C THR A 34 5.03 3.76 43.96
N TYR A 35 4.34 4.60 44.74
CA TYR A 35 4.85 5.88 45.25
C TYR A 35 4.47 6.05 46.72
N ASP A 36 5.30 6.78 47.46
CA ASP A 36 5.02 7.19 48.84
C ASP A 36 4.03 8.37 48.89
N GLU A 37 3.67 8.80 50.10
CA GLU A 37 2.74 9.91 50.34
C GLU A 37 3.27 11.26 49.81
N ASP A 38 4.59 11.39 49.66
CA ASP A 38 5.29 12.56 49.12
C ASP A 38 5.44 12.52 47.58
N GLY A 39 5.00 11.44 46.93
CA GLY A 39 5.03 11.25 45.47
C GLY A 39 6.36 10.76 44.91
N TYR A 40 7.28 10.29 45.75
CA TYR A 40 8.54 9.67 45.34
C TYR A 40 8.38 8.16 45.13
N PRO A 41 9.13 7.57 44.17
CA PRO A 41 9.08 6.12 43.96
C PRO A 41 9.63 5.36 45.17
N ILE A 42 8.92 4.29 45.56
CA ILE A 42 9.30 3.43 46.69
C ILE A 42 10.44 2.47 46.28
N GLU A 43 11.41 2.27 47.18
CA GLU A 43 12.48 1.26 47.02
C GLU A 43 11.92 -0.17 47.06
N ASN A 44 12.44 -1.05 46.22
CA ASN A 44 11.94 -2.41 45.99
C ASN A 44 10.46 -2.48 45.51
N GLY A 45 9.91 -1.35 45.06
CA GLY A 45 8.58 -1.25 44.45
C GLY A 45 8.62 -1.26 42.93
N LEU A 46 7.46 -1.28 42.28
CA LEU A 46 7.35 -1.39 40.81
C LEU A 46 7.88 -0.19 40.01
N MET A 47 8.12 0.94 40.69
CA MET A 47 8.67 2.18 40.12
C MET A 47 10.10 2.48 40.64
N ASP A 48 10.77 1.48 41.21
CA ASP A 48 12.13 1.63 41.75
C ASP A 48 13.09 2.27 40.71
N PRO A 49 13.83 3.34 41.05
CA PRO A 49 14.80 3.98 40.16
C PRO A 49 15.93 3.09 39.63
N HIS A 50 16.16 1.91 40.23
CA HIS A 50 17.07 0.89 39.69
C HIS A 50 16.54 0.29 38.38
N LEU A 51 15.21 0.18 38.21
CA LEU A 51 14.57 -0.32 36.98
C LEU A 51 14.62 0.67 35.81
N GLY A 52 15.06 1.90 36.07
CA GLY A 52 15.16 2.99 35.10
C GLY A 52 14.40 4.24 35.54
N VAL A 53 14.65 5.35 34.84
CA VAL A 53 14.01 6.63 35.13
C VAL A 53 13.38 7.21 33.87
N ILE A 54 12.17 7.74 34.03
CA ILE A 54 11.44 8.46 32.97
C ILE A 54 11.49 9.98 33.17
N ASP A 55 11.61 10.44 34.42
CA ASP A 55 11.71 11.86 34.75
C ASP A 55 13.12 12.38 34.40
N PRO A 56 13.25 13.44 33.58
CA PRO A 56 14.54 14.06 33.26
C PRO A 56 15.33 14.55 34.48
N SER A 57 14.63 14.84 35.58
CA SER A 57 15.21 15.35 36.84
C SER A 57 15.88 14.25 37.66
N LEU A 58 15.47 13.00 37.44
CA LEU A 58 15.99 11.84 38.17
C LEU A 58 17.13 11.16 37.41
N ARG A 59 18.00 10.49 38.17
CA ARG A 59 19.07 9.65 37.63
C ARG A 59 18.79 8.20 38.00
N CYS A 60 19.02 7.31 37.06
CA CYS A 60 18.91 5.88 37.31
C CYS A 60 19.97 5.45 38.33
N ARG A 61 19.56 4.69 39.35
CA ARG A 61 20.49 4.19 40.38
C ARG A 61 21.37 3.04 39.88
N ALA A 62 20.93 2.31 38.85
CA ALA A 62 21.69 1.21 38.25
C ALA A 62 22.76 1.68 37.25
N CYS A 63 22.43 2.60 36.34
CA CYS A 63 23.36 3.05 35.28
C CYS A 63 23.83 4.51 35.38
N GLY A 64 23.27 5.34 36.28
CA GLY A 64 23.64 6.75 36.44
C GLY A 64 23.15 7.71 35.35
N ALA A 65 22.55 7.18 34.27
CA ALA A 65 22.01 7.94 33.15
C ALA A 65 20.73 8.71 33.55
N LYS A 66 20.46 9.80 32.84
CA LYS A 66 19.24 10.62 33.01
C LYS A 66 18.06 10.02 32.23
N GLY A 67 16.85 10.51 32.53
CA GLY A 67 15.65 10.22 31.74
C GLY A 67 15.87 10.56 30.26
N GLY A 68 15.62 9.60 29.37
CA GLY A 68 15.85 9.71 27.91
C GLY A 68 17.14 9.05 27.41
N GLU A 69 18.16 8.91 28.25
CA GLU A 69 19.41 8.20 27.91
C GLU A 69 19.39 6.75 28.46
N CYS A 70 18.78 6.56 29.63
CA CYS A 70 18.62 5.26 30.25
C CYS A 70 17.75 4.33 29.39
N GLN A 71 18.29 3.16 29.04
CA GLN A 71 17.57 2.14 28.26
C GLN A 71 16.59 1.30 29.10
N GLY A 72 16.68 1.42 30.43
CA GLY A 72 15.89 0.64 31.39
C GLY A 72 16.56 -0.66 31.81
N HIS A 73 16.14 -1.19 32.96
CA HIS A 73 16.69 -2.39 33.57
C HIS A 73 15.57 -3.30 34.08
N PHE A 74 15.73 -4.62 33.93
CA PHE A 74 14.74 -5.59 34.37
C PHE A 74 14.78 -5.79 35.89
N GLY A 75 13.61 -6.06 36.45
CA GLY A 75 13.48 -6.58 37.81
C GLY A 75 13.00 -8.02 37.80
N SER A 76 12.79 -8.60 38.98
CA SER A 76 12.25 -9.95 39.12
C SER A 76 11.30 -10.06 40.31
N ILE A 77 10.26 -10.87 40.14
CA ILE A 77 9.36 -11.31 41.21
C ILE A 77 9.54 -12.82 41.38
N ASP A 78 9.89 -13.25 42.58
CA ASP A 78 9.85 -14.67 42.92
C ASP A 78 8.40 -15.07 43.19
N LEU A 79 7.88 -16.02 42.42
CA LEU A 79 6.52 -16.52 42.60
C LEU A 79 6.49 -17.49 43.79
N ALA A 80 5.51 -17.33 44.67
CA ALA A 80 5.34 -18.15 45.86
C ALA A 80 5.05 -19.62 45.52
N ARG A 81 4.40 -19.85 44.37
CA ARG A 81 4.14 -21.16 43.77
C ARG A 81 4.36 -21.09 42.25
N PRO A 82 4.72 -22.21 41.59
CA PRO A 82 4.91 -22.24 40.16
C PRO A 82 3.61 -21.93 39.40
N VAL A 83 3.71 -21.30 38.24
CA VAL A 83 2.57 -20.86 37.43
C VAL A 83 2.77 -21.29 35.98
N ILE A 84 1.78 -21.94 35.38
CA ILE A 84 1.86 -22.38 33.98
C ILE A 84 1.78 -21.17 33.05
N HIS A 85 2.71 -21.03 32.11
CA HIS A 85 2.65 -19.97 31.13
C HIS A 85 1.59 -20.27 30.05
N VAL A 86 0.60 -19.37 29.89
CA VAL A 86 -0.56 -19.56 29.00
C VAL A 86 -0.19 -19.88 27.54
N GLY A 87 0.91 -19.30 27.04
CA GLY A 87 1.38 -19.54 25.67
C GLY A 87 1.87 -20.97 25.39
N PHE A 88 2.14 -21.76 26.43
CA PHE A 88 2.70 -23.11 26.30
C PHE A 88 1.75 -24.21 26.79
N GLY A 89 0.50 -23.89 27.17
CA GLY A 89 -0.46 -24.90 27.67
C GLY A 89 -0.64 -26.09 26.72
N ASP A 90 -0.88 -25.83 25.43
CA ASP A 90 -1.00 -26.88 24.40
C ASP A 90 0.31 -27.66 24.19
N THR A 91 1.47 -27.02 24.35
CA THR A 91 2.79 -27.66 24.20
C THR A 91 3.10 -28.57 25.39
N ILE A 92 2.87 -28.09 26.62
CA ILE A 92 3.02 -28.86 27.85
C ILE A 92 2.11 -30.09 27.80
N HIS A 93 0.86 -29.92 27.37
CA HIS A 93 -0.10 -31.03 27.19
C HIS A 93 0.46 -32.12 26.26
N LYS A 94 1.00 -31.73 25.09
CA LYS A 94 1.58 -32.68 24.12
C LYS A 94 2.82 -33.37 24.67
N ILE A 95 3.70 -32.63 25.35
CA ILE A 95 4.92 -33.17 25.96
C ILE A 95 4.54 -34.19 27.03
N LEU A 96 3.73 -33.82 28.02
CA LEU A 96 3.34 -34.72 29.11
C LEU A 96 2.66 -35.99 28.60
N ARG A 97 1.78 -35.87 27.59
CA ARG A 97 1.10 -37.01 26.98
C ARG A 97 2.04 -37.96 26.22
N SER A 98 3.23 -37.49 25.86
CA SER A 98 4.21 -38.25 25.08
C SER A 98 5.38 -38.77 25.92
N THR A 99 5.40 -38.46 27.22
CA THR A 99 6.45 -38.83 28.17
C THR A 99 5.89 -39.67 29.29
N CYS A 100 6.68 -40.59 29.83
CA CYS A 100 6.27 -41.40 30.98
C CYS A 100 6.29 -40.60 32.29
N ASN A 101 5.22 -40.72 33.07
CA ASN A 101 5.08 -40.09 34.40
C ASN A 101 6.16 -40.49 35.41
N SER A 102 6.62 -41.74 35.34
CA SER A 102 7.57 -42.30 36.30
C SER A 102 9.01 -42.05 35.87
N CYS A 103 9.40 -42.51 34.67
CA CYS A 103 10.79 -42.48 34.21
C CYS A 103 11.19 -41.25 33.38
N GLY A 104 10.24 -40.39 32.95
CA GLY A 104 10.52 -39.17 32.18
C GLY A 104 10.98 -39.40 30.73
N ARG A 105 11.14 -40.65 30.29
CA ARG A 105 11.48 -41.02 28.91
C ARG A 105 10.29 -40.80 27.98
N VAL A 106 10.58 -40.50 26.72
CA VAL A 106 9.57 -40.49 25.65
C VAL A 106 8.96 -41.90 25.49
N LEU A 107 7.65 -41.98 25.23
CA LEU A 107 6.91 -43.24 25.05
C LEU A 107 7.16 -43.87 23.67
N LEU A 108 8.42 -43.94 23.25
CA LEU A 108 8.89 -44.58 22.02
C LEU A 108 9.89 -45.69 22.36
N THR A 109 10.09 -46.63 21.45
CA THR A 109 11.17 -47.62 21.57
C THR A 109 12.51 -46.98 21.19
N ASP A 110 13.63 -47.53 21.69
CA ASP A 110 14.97 -47.02 21.35
C ASP A 110 15.25 -47.04 19.83
N THR A 111 14.68 -48.00 19.10
CA THR A 111 14.77 -48.06 17.63
C THR A 111 14.04 -46.89 16.96
N GLU A 112 12.84 -46.55 17.45
CA GLU A 112 12.08 -45.42 16.91
C GLU A 112 12.76 -44.08 17.23
N ILE A 113 13.35 -43.95 18.41
CA ILE A 113 14.09 -42.76 18.81
C ILE A 113 15.24 -42.48 17.85
N GLU A 114 16.03 -43.50 17.51
CA GLU A 114 17.16 -43.35 16.58
C GLU A 114 16.72 -43.04 15.14
N ASP A 115 15.63 -43.69 14.69
CA ASP A 115 15.03 -43.43 13.37
C ASP A 115 14.53 -41.98 13.27
N TYR A 116 13.80 -41.48 14.27
CA TYR A 116 13.32 -40.10 14.28
C TYR A 116 14.46 -39.10 14.41
N ARG A 117 15.49 -39.41 15.21
CA ARG A 117 16.68 -38.55 15.33
C ARG A 117 17.36 -38.35 13.99
N THR A 118 17.61 -39.43 13.26
CA THR A 118 18.24 -39.38 11.93
C THR A 118 17.41 -38.56 10.95
N LYS A 119 16.07 -38.70 10.98
CA LYS A 119 15.17 -37.89 10.15
C LYS A 119 15.21 -36.41 10.53
N ILE A 120 15.20 -36.09 11.82
CA ILE A 120 15.26 -34.69 12.32
C ILE A 120 16.57 -34.03 11.88
N ASP A 121 17.69 -34.72 12.04
CA ASP A 121 19.01 -34.19 11.71
C ASP A 121 19.16 -33.99 10.18
N ALA A 122 18.67 -34.93 9.36
CA ALA A 122 18.65 -34.78 7.90
C ALA A 122 17.79 -33.58 7.44
N LEU A 123 16.62 -33.36 8.05
CA LEU A 123 15.79 -32.19 7.74
C LEU A 123 16.44 -30.87 8.17
N LYS A 124 17.15 -30.86 9.31
CA LYS A 124 17.89 -29.67 9.77
C LYS A 124 19.06 -29.34 8.85
N GLU A 125 19.79 -30.34 8.38
CA GLU A 125 20.87 -30.14 7.41
C GLU A 125 20.36 -29.54 6.09
N ASN A 126 19.11 -29.83 5.72
CA ASN A 126 18.46 -29.28 4.52
C ASN A 126 17.65 -27.99 4.78
N ASP A 127 17.69 -27.40 5.99
CA ASP A 127 16.88 -26.23 6.39
C ASP A 127 15.36 -26.41 6.17
N GLU A 128 14.88 -27.65 6.29
CA GLU A 128 13.47 -28.02 6.13
C GLU A 128 12.68 -27.97 7.44
N SER A 129 11.35 -27.89 7.33
CA SER A 129 10.46 -27.79 8.50
C SER A 129 10.30 -29.14 9.20
N ILE A 130 10.66 -29.19 10.48
CA ILE A 130 10.57 -30.39 11.35
C ILE A 130 9.14 -30.59 11.90
N ASN A 131 8.25 -29.62 11.73
CA ASN A 131 6.93 -29.60 12.39
C ASN A 131 6.06 -30.83 12.09
N ASP A 132 6.14 -31.40 10.89
CA ASP A 132 5.30 -32.55 10.53
C ASP A 132 5.81 -33.85 11.15
N ILE A 133 7.14 -34.01 11.26
CA ILE A 133 7.74 -35.11 12.02
C ILE A 133 7.39 -34.99 13.51
N ILE A 134 7.45 -33.78 14.09
CA ILE A 134 7.10 -33.60 15.51
C ILE A 134 5.63 -33.98 15.77
N LYS A 135 4.71 -33.66 14.86
CA LYS A 135 3.31 -34.09 14.98
C LYS A 135 3.17 -35.61 14.89
N GLU A 136 3.93 -36.25 14.00
CA GLU A 136 3.97 -37.71 13.88
C GLU A 136 4.49 -38.36 15.17
N ILE A 137 5.56 -37.80 15.77
CA ILE A 137 6.11 -38.24 17.05
C ILE A 137 5.06 -38.15 18.16
N TYR A 138 4.38 -37.01 18.32
CA TYR A 138 3.32 -36.86 19.33
C TYR A 138 2.13 -37.80 19.13
N SER A 139 1.85 -38.23 17.89
CA SER A 139 0.80 -39.21 17.61
C SER A 139 1.27 -40.63 17.96
N THR A 140 2.49 -40.99 17.59
CA THR A 140 3.08 -42.33 17.77
C THR A 140 3.43 -42.63 19.23
N ALA A 141 3.84 -41.60 19.97
CA ALA A 141 4.18 -41.70 21.39
C ALA A 141 2.94 -41.86 22.30
N ARG A 142 1.71 -41.89 21.76
CA ARG A 142 0.51 -42.18 22.56
C ARG A 142 0.40 -43.68 22.86
N ARG A 143 0.97 -44.12 23.97
CA ARG A 143 0.93 -45.53 24.41
C ARG A 143 0.42 -45.65 25.85
N ASP A 144 -0.39 -46.69 26.09
CA ASP A 144 -0.97 -46.96 27.41
C ASP A 144 0.05 -47.58 28.38
N LYS A 145 1.18 -48.12 27.88
CA LYS A 145 2.26 -48.69 28.68
C LYS A 145 3.61 -48.14 28.26
N CYS A 146 4.45 -47.79 29.23
CA CYS A 146 5.79 -47.28 28.98
C CYS A 146 6.72 -48.39 28.46
N PRO A 147 7.39 -48.22 27.30
CA PRO A 147 8.35 -49.20 26.78
C PRO A 147 9.62 -49.39 27.62
N HIS A 148 9.89 -48.51 28.58
CA HIS A 148 11.13 -48.48 29.35
C HIS A 148 10.97 -48.96 30.80
N CYS A 149 9.84 -48.66 31.45
CA CYS A 149 9.61 -49.01 32.85
C CYS A 149 8.29 -49.74 33.10
N ASP A 150 7.57 -50.15 32.05
CA ASP A 150 6.30 -50.89 32.08
C ASP A 150 5.15 -50.24 32.88
N GLU A 151 5.30 -48.98 33.26
CA GLU A 151 4.29 -48.19 33.97
C GLU A 151 3.07 -47.92 33.09
N GLU A 152 1.86 -48.14 33.62
CA GLU A 152 0.61 -47.79 32.93
C GLU A 152 0.42 -46.27 32.89
N GLN A 153 0.06 -45.75 31.73
CA GLN A 153 -0.15 -44.32 31.52
C GLN A 153 -1.64 -43.99 31.50
N GLU A 154 -2.03 -42.94 32.22
CA GLU A 154 -3.38 -42.40 32.16
C GLU A 154 -3.52 -41.37 31.03
N ASP A 155 -4.74 -41.19 30.53
CA ASP A 155 -4.99 -40.22 29.45
C ASP A 155 -4.92 -38.79 30.02
N ILE A 156 -4.05 -37.97 29.42
CA ILE A 156 -3.88 -36.57 29.80
C ILE A 156 -4.73 -35.70 28.87
N LYS A 157 -5.64 -34.92 29.47
CA LYS A 157 -6.53 -33.96 28.81
C LYS A 157 -6.15 -32.54 29.21
N ILE A 158 -6.46 -31.60 28.33
CA ILE A 158 -6.34 -30.16 28.62
C ILE A 158 -7.74 -29.55 28.65
N ASP A 159 -8.10 -28.94 29.77
CA ASP A 159 -9.23 -28.04 29.88
C ASP A 159 -8.73 -26.61 29.65
N LYS A 160 -9.21 -26.00 28.57
CA LYS A 160 -8.61 -24.78 28.04
C LYS A 160 -8.88 -23.58 28.97
N PRO A 161 -7.89 -22.68 29.16
CA PRO A 161 -6.65 -22.59 28.37
C PRO A 161 -5.41 -23.29 28.95
N ILE A 162 -5.41 -23.73 30.21
CA ILE A 162 -4.17 -24.13 30.92
C ILE A 162 -4.33 -25.28 31.94
N SER A 163 -5.57 -25.72 32.24
CA SER A 163 -5.81 -26.75 33.25
C SER A 163 -5.48 -28.12 32.65
N ILE A 164 -4.60 -28.88 33.28
CA ILE A 164 -4.19 -30.21 32.82
C ILE A 164 -4.81 -31.26 33.73
N ILE A 165 -5.52 -32.21 33.14
CA ILE A 165 -6.23 -33.27 33.85
C ILE A 165 -5.62 -34.61 33.43
N GLU A 166 -5.17 -35.39 34.39
CA GLU A 166 -4.70 -36.76 34.21
C GLU A 166 -5.80 -37.70 34.72
N GLY A 167 -6.41 -38.47 33.82
CA GLY A 167 -7.61 -39.25 34.15
C GLY A 167 -8.77 -38.34 34.58
N ASP A 168 -9.08 -38.38 35.88
CA ASP A 168 -10.07 -37.52 36.56
C ASP A 168 -9.43 -36.54 37.57
N TYR A 169 -8.10 -36.52 37.69
CA TYR A 169 -7.34 -35.68 38.64
C TYR A 169 -6.76 -34.44 37.96
N LYS A 170 -6.97 -33.25 38.55
CA LYS A 170 -6.39 -31.99 38.06
C LYS A 170 -4.97 -31.83 38.61
N LEU A 171 -3.98 -31.85 37.72
CA LEU A 171 -2.58 -31.66 38.09
C LEU A 171 -2.32 -30.21 38.51
N THR A 172 -1.60 -30.06 39.60
CA THR A 172 -1.09 -28.76 40.05
C THR A 172 0.11 -28.33 39.19
N PRO A 173 0.37 -27.02 39.03
CA PRO A 173 1.56 -26.55 38.31
C PRO A 173 2.89 -27.07 38.87
N SER A 174 2.95 -27.38 40.17
CA SER A 174 4.13 -28.01 40.79
C SER A 174 4.35 -29.42 40.27
N GLU A 175 3.31 -30.26 40.25
CA GLU A 175 3.39 -31.63 39.74
C GLU A 175 3.72 -31.66 38.24
N VAL A 176 3.11 -30.75 37.47
CA VAL A 176 3.42 -30.56 36.05
C VAL A 176 4.91 -30.28 35.87
N ARG A 177 5.47 -29.36 36.66
CA ARG A 177 6.89 -29.02 36.59
C ARG A 177 7.79 -30.18 36.99
N GLU A 178 7.48 -30.87 38.08
CA GLU A 178 8.25 -32.04 38.53
C GLU A 178 8.30 -33.14 37.46
N LYS A 179 7.19 -33.37 36.74
CA LYS A 179 7.16 -34.30 35.61
C LYS A 179 8.03 -33.83 34.44
N LEU A 180 8.02 -32.53 34.12
CA LEU A 180 8.83 -31.96 33.04
C LEU A 180 10.35 -31.96 33.36
N GLU A 181 10.73 -31.78 34.63
CA GLU A 181 12.13 -31.79 35.08
C GLU A 181 12.80 -33.17 34.93
N LYS A 182 12.03 -34.26 34.91
CA LYS A 182 12.54 -35.62 34.70
C LYS A 182 12.97 -35.90 33.26
N ILE A 183 12.55 -35.08 32.30
CA ILE A 183 12.84 -35.29 30.87
C ILE A 183 14.32 -35.06 30.59
N THR A 184 14.95 -36.00 29.90
CA THR A 184 16.36 -35.89 29.52
C THR A 184 16.55 -34.97 28.31
N ASP A 185 17.74 -34.38 28.15
CA ASP A 185 18.04 -33.49 27.01
C ASP A 185 17.89 -34.20 25.65
N SER A 186 18.22 -35.49 25.60
CA SER A 186 18.03 -36.32 24.40
C SER A 186 16.56 -36.49 24.05
N ASP A 187 15.69 -36.72 25.05
CA ASP A 187 14.26 -36.90 24.80
C ASP A 187 13.58 -35.57 24.47
N ALA A 188 13.99 -34.47 25.11
CA ALA A 188 13.51 -33.13 24.80
C ALA A 188 13.77 -32.76 23.33
N TYR A 189 14.95 -33.10 22.81
CA TYR A 189 15.30 -32.88 21.40
C TYR A 189 14.35 -33.60 20.44
N ILE A 190 14.00 -34.86 20.72
CA ILE A 190 13.05 -35.65 19.93
C ILE A 190 11.64 -35.05 19.99
N LEU A 191 11.24 -34.51 21.14
CA LEU A 191 9.97 -33.82 21.32
C LEU A 191 9.94 -32.42 20.67
N GLY A 192 10.99 -32.03 19.93
CA GLY A 192 11.07 -30.76 19.23
C GLY A 192 11.48 -29.58 20.11
N VAL A 193 12.01 -29.83 21.30
CA VAL A 193 12.48 -28.81 22.25
C VAL A 193 14.00 -28.80 22.24
N ASN A 194 14.63 -27.64 22.00
CA ASN A 194 16.08 -27.53 22.04
C ASN A 194 16.57 -27.29 23.49
N PRO A 195 17.18 -28.29 24.16
CA PRO A 195 17.53 -28.22 25.58
C PRO A 195 18.56 -27.13 25.91
N GLU A 196 19.40 -26.72 24.95
CA GLU A 196 20.41 -25.67 25.17
C GLU A 196 19.81 -24.29 25.41
N VAL A 197 18.63 -24.02 24.81
CA VAL A 197 18.01 -22.68 24.79
C VAL A 197 16.60 -22.67 25.36
N ALA A 198 15.98 -23.83 25.55
CA ALA A 198 14.65 -23.98 26.10
C ALA A 198 14.49 -25.34 26.76
N ARG A 199 14.43 -25.38 28.09
CA ARG A 199 14.08 -26.59 28.83
C ARG A 199 12.56 -26.68 29.07
N PRO A 200 11.93 -27.86 29.02
CA PRO A 200 10.48 -28.01 29.20
C PRO A 200 9.95 -27.41 30.51
N GLU A 201 10.68 -27.59 31.61
CA GLU A 201 10.31 -27.08 32.93
C GLU A 201 10.24 -25.54 33.00
N TRP A 202 10.95 -24.82 32.13
CA TRP A 202 10.91 -23.35 32.09
C TRP A 202 9.59 -22.81 31.52
N MET A 203 8.76 -23.68 30.91
CA MET A 203 7.39 -23.32 30.54
C MET A 203 6.48 -23.12 31.76
N VAL A 204 6.90 -23.62 32.93
CA VAL A 204 6.27 -23.36 34.23
C VAL A 204 7.11 -22.33 34.98
N LEU A 205 6.57 -21.11 35.10
CA LEU A 205 7.28 -19.97 35.66
C LEU A 205 7.43 -20.12 37.16
N THR A 206 8.64 -19.86 37.64
CA THR A 206 8.98 -19.76 39.07
C THR A 206 9.41 -18.34 39.44
N VAL A 207 9.96 -17.62 38.47
CA VAL A 207 10.37 -16.23 38.57
C VAL A 207 9.75 -15.50 37.40
N LEU A 208 9.11 -14.37 37.66
CA LEU A 208 8.53 -13.51 36.64
C LEU A 208 9.45 -12.30 36.42
N PRO A 209 9.94 -12.05 35.19
CA PRO A 209 10.70 -10.84 34.90
C PRO A 209 9.79 -9.62 34.90
N VAL A 210 10.17 -8.58 35.65
CA VAL A 210 9.47 -7.29 35.67
C VAL A 210 10.07 -6.39 34.60
N PRO A 211 9.27 -5.90 33.63
CA PRO A 211 9.77 -5.02 32.60
C PRO A 211 10.20 -3.67 33.17
N PRO A 212 11.23 -3.04 32.57
CA PRO A 212 11.72 -1.72 32.97
C PRO A 212 10.63 -0.64 33.02
N VAL A 213 10.86 0.39 33.83
CA VAL A 213 9.96 1.56 33.93
C VAL A 213 9.86 2.30 32.59
N THR A 214 10.91 2.28 31.77
CA THR A 214 10.93 2.89 30.43
C THR A 214 9.91 2.25 29.46
N VAL A 215 9.50 1.00 29.70
CA VAL A 215 8.47 0.28 28.91
C VAL A 215 7.07 0.48 29.48
N ARG A 216 6.96 0.93 30.73
CA ARG A 216 5.71 1.18 31.48
C ARG A 216 5.60 2.64 31.94
N PRO A 217 5.62 3.62 31.03
CA PRO A 217 5.56 5.03 31.41
C PRO A 217 4.20 5.39 32.02
N SER A 218 4.21 6.15 33.11
CA SER A 218 3.01 6.79 33.65
C SER A 218 2.62 8.01 32.83
N ILE A 219 1.32 8.24 32.64
CA ILE A 219 0.79 9.43 31.95
C ILE A 219 0.22 10.38 32.99
N THR A 220 0.64 11.64 33.00
CA THR A 220 0.00 12.68 33.80
C THR A 220 -1.22 13.21 33.04
N LEU A 221 -2.40 13.10 33.65
CA LEU A 221 -3.64 13.68 33.13
C LEU A 221 -3.62 15.21 33.30
N GLU A 222 -4.48 15.91 32.57
CA GLU A 222 -4.63 17.38 32.67
C GLU A 222 -5.00 17.85 34.08
N THR A 223 -5.63 16.98 34.87
CA THR A 223 -5.96 17.19 36.29
C THR A 223 -4.74 17.17 37.21
N GLY A 224 -3.55 16.83 36.69
CA GLY A 224 -2.32 16.63 37.47
C GLY A 224 -2.19 15.25 38.10
N GLU A 225 -3.24 14.40 38.01
CA GLU A 225 -3.20 13.03 38.51
C GLU A 225 -2.36 12.12 37.59
N ARG A 226 -1.60 11.20 38.18
CA ARG A 226 -0.85 10.18 37.43
C ARG A 226 -1.74 8.99 37.13
N SER A 227 -1.92 8.68 35.84
CA SER A 227 -2.48 7.43 35.38
C SER A 227 -1.35 6.45 35.10
N GLU A 228 -1.31 5.37 35.87
CA GLU A 228 -0.34 4.30 35.67
C GLU A 228 -0.62 3.49 34.39
N ASP A 229 0.43 2.84 33.91
CA ASP A 229 0.38 1.96 32.75
C ASP A 229 -0.42 0.67 33.05
N ASP A 230 -1.14 0.15 32.05
CA ASP A 230 -1.94 -1.07 32.16
C ASP A 230 -1.11 -2.29 32.64
N LEU A 231 0.18 -2.40 32.26
CA LEU A 231 1.06 -3.48 32.74
C LEU A 231 1.43 -3.28 34.21
N THR A 232 1.67 -2.04 34.65
CA THR A 232 1.95 -1.72 36.05
C THR A 232 0.77 -2.14 36.92
N HIS A 233 -0.46 -1.78 36.53
CA HIS A 233 -1.67 -2.18 37.26
C HIS A 233 -1.76 -3.70 37.43
N LYS A 234 -1.43 -4.47 36.39
CA LYS A 234 -1.48 -5.93 36.46
C LYS A 234 -0.36 -6.53 37.32
N LEU A 235 0.84 -5.96 37.27
CA LEU A 235 1.96 -6.36 38.14
C LEU A 235 1.67 -6.08 39.61
N VAL A 236 0.98 -4.98 39.93
CA VAL A 236 0.50 -4.69 41.30
C VAL A 236 -0.42 -5.82 41.78
N ASP A 237 -1.38 -6.24 40.95
CA ASP A 237 -2.28 -7.33 41.33
C ASP A 237 -1.52 -8.66 41.54
N ILE A 238 -0.54 -8.97 40.68
CA ILE A 238 0.32 -10.16 40.81
C ILE A 238 1.10 -10.11 42.13
N LEU A 239 1.71 -8.97 42.47
CA LEU A 239 2.46 -8.83 43.72
C LEU A 239 1.56 -9.00 44.95
N ARG A 240 0.39 -8.37 44.97
CA ARG A 240 -0.56 -8.47 46.09
C ARG A 240 -1.00 -9.90 46.33
N ILE A 241 -1.39 -10.62 45.28
CA ILE A 241 -1.82 -12.01 45.44
C ILE A 241 -0.65 -12.93 45.80
N ASN A 242 0.54 -12.67 45.26
CA ASN A 242 1.74 -13.42 45.59
C ASN A 242 2.14 -13.26 47.06
N GLN A 243 2.15 -12.03 47.59
CA GLN A 243 2.41 -11.76 49.02
C GLN A 243 1.35 -12.44 49.91
N ARG A 244 0.07 -12.26 49.58
CA ARG A 244 -1.03 -12.88 50.33
C ARG A 244 -0.90 -14.41 50.36
N LEU A 245 -0.47 -15.02 49.26
CA LEU A 245 -0.23 -16.47 49.18
C LEU A 245 0.92 -16.89 50.12
N VAL A 246 2.03 -16.15 50.16
CA VAL A 246 3.14 -16.40 51.11
C VAL A 246 2.65 -16.31 52.55
N GLU A 247 2.00 -15.21 52.92
CA GLU A 247 1.51 -14.96 54.29
C GLU A 247 0.54 -16.05 54.76
N ASN A 248 -0.39 -16.48 53.90
CA ASN A 248 -1.37 -17.52 54.26
C ASN A 248 -0.72 -18.91 54.38
N MET A 249 0.31 -19.21 53.58
CA MET A 249 1.07 -20.45 53.72
C MET A 249 1.87 -20.47 55.03
N GLU A 250 2.53 -19.36 55.38
CA GLU A 250 3.29 -19.24 56.64
C GLU A 250 2.39 -19.26 57.87
N ALA A 251 1.18 -18.70 57.77
CA ALA A 251 0.17 -18.74 58.82
C ALA A 251 -0.52 -20.11 58.99
N GLY A 252 -0.21 -21.10 58.15
CA GLY A 252 -0.80 -22.44 58.21
C GLY A 252 -2.26 -22.49 57.79
N ALA A 253 -2.67 -21.68 56.81
CA ALA A 253 -4.05 -21.68 56.31
C ALA A 253 -4.46 -23.04 55.69
N PRO A 254 -5.75 -23.39 55.71
CA PRO A 254 -6.28 -24.58 55.04
C PRO A 254 -5.91 -24.65 53.55
N GLN A 255 -5.66 -25.87 53.05
CA GLN A 255 -5.22 -26.11 51.67
C GLN A 255 -6.17 -25.53 50.61
N LEU A 256 -7.48 -25.62 50.82
CA LEU A 256 -8.49 -25.02 49.92
C LEU A 256 -8.27 -23.51 49.69
N ILE A 257 -7.90 -22.77 50.75
CA ILE A 257 -7.66 -21.31 50.64
C ILE A 257 -6.36 -21.05 49.86
N VAL A 258 -5.34 -21.88 50.07
CA VAL A 258 -4.07 -21.78 49.35
C VAL A 258 -4.26 -22.08 47.86
N GLU A 259 -5.08 -23.09 47.53
CA GLU A 259 -5.43 -23.45 46.15
C GLU A 259 -6.24 -22.33 45.46
N ASP A 260 -7.25 -21.75 46.12
CA ASP A 260 -8.01 -20.62 45.58
C ASP A 260 -7.11 -19.40 45.28
N LEU A 261 -6.20 -19.06 46.20
CA LEU A 261 -5.24 -17.97 46.02
C LEU A 261 -4.23 -18.28 44.90
N TRP A 262 -3.85 -19.55 44.73
CA TRP A 262 -2.97 -19.98 43.65
C TRP A 262 -3.66 -19.92 42.29
N GLU A 263 -4.93 -20.35 42.18
CA GLU A 263 -5.71 -20.17 40.95
C GLU A 263 -5.89 -18.69 40.59
N LEU A 264 -6.06 -17.83 41.59
CA LEU A 264 -6.12 -16.39 41.38
C LEU A 264 -4.77 -15.82 40.90
N LEU A 265 -3.64 -16.28 41.46
CA LEU A 265 -2.30 -15.93 40.96
C LEU A 265 -2.13 -16.37 39.50
N GLN A 266 -2.55 -17.60 39.17
CA GLN A 266 -2.55 -18.12 37.80
C GLN A 266 -3.39 -17.24 36.86
N TYR A 267 -4.57 -16.78 37.29
CA TYR A 267 -5.40 -15.83 36.55
C TYR A 267 -4.67 -14.50 36.29
N HIS A 268 -4.03 -13.92 37.31
CA HIS A 268 -3.33 -12.64 37.17
C HIS A 268 -2.11 -12.73 36.24
N VAL A 269 -1.33 -13.82 36.31
CA VAL A 269 -0.21 -14.04 35.40
C VAL A 269 -0.71 -14.33 33.97
N THR A 270 -1.77 -15.10 33.82
CA THR A 270 -2.36 -15.41 32.50
C THR A 270 -2.80 -14.13 31.78
N THR A 271 -3.58 -13.29 32.46
CA THR A 271 -4.06 -12.02 31.89
C THR A 271 -2.95 -10.99 31.69
N TYR A 272 -1.84 -11.08 32.42
CA TYR A 272 -0.63 -10.26 32.19
C TYR A 272 0.06 -10.59 30.86
N PHE A 273 0.13 -11.87 30.48
CA PHE A 273 0.68 -12.25 29.18
C PHE A 273 -0.33 -12.05 28.04
N ASP A 274 -1.57 -12.54 28.21
CA ASP A 274 -2.63 -12.38 27.22
C ASP A 274 -4.00 -12.17 27.89
N ASN A 275 -4.50 -10.93 27.84
CA ASN A 275 -5.79 -10.57 28.42
C ASN A 275 -7.00 -10.94 27.54
N GLU A 276 -6.77 -11.47 26.33
CA GLU A 276 -7.79 -11.97 25.41
C GLU A 276 -7.71 -13.50 25.28
N ALA A 277 -7.04 -14.17 26.23
CA ALA A 277 -6.98 -15.62 26.29
C ALA A 277 -8.39 -16.23 26.36
N SER A 278 -8.61 -17.28 25.56
CA SER A 278 -9.90 -17.98 25.50
C SER A 278 -10.21 -18.64 26.85
N GLY A 279 -11.46 -18.53 27.31
CA GLY A 279 -11.90 -19.13 28.58
C GLY A 279 -11.54 -18.34 29.83
N VAL A 280 -10.84 -17.20 29.71
CA VAL A 280 -10.43 -16.38 30.86
C VAL A 280 -11.16 -15.03 30.81
N PRO A 281 -11.77 -14.57 31.92
CA PRO A 281 -12.47 -13.29 31.94
C PRO A 281 -11.46 -12.14 31.81
N PRO A 282 -11.68 -11.17 30.89
CA PRO A 282 -10.72 -10.10 30.66
C PRO A 282 -10.63 -9.19 31.87
N ALA A 283 -9.40 -8.95 32.33
CA ALA A 283 -9.11 -7.98 33.37
C ALA A 283 -9.42 -6.56 32.87
N ARG A 284 -10.17 -5.80 33.67
CA ARG A 284 -10.64 -4.46 33.35
C ARG A 284 -10.10 -3.45 34.35
N HIS A 285 -9.85 -2.24 33.88
CA HIS A 285 -9.62 -1.09 34.73
C HIS A 285 -10.89 -0.75 35.52
N ARG A 286 -10.79 0.06 36.59
CA ARG A 286 -11.95 0.54 37.37
C ARG A 286 -13.00 1.28 36.51
N SER A 287 -12.58 1.83 35.37
CA SER A 287 -13.45 2.48 34.38
C SER A 287 -14.21 1.51 33.47
N GLY A 288 -14.02 0.20 33.59
CA GLY A 288 -14.64 -0.83 32.75
C GLY A 288 -13.90 -1.12 31.44
N ARG A 289 -12.88 -0.34 31.08
CA ARG A 289 -12.02 -0.58 29.90
C ARG A 289 -11.17 -1.85 30.09
N PRO A 290 -11.09 -2.77 29.12
CA PRO A 290 -10.17 -3.90 29.19
C PRO A 290 -8.71 -3.42 29.15
N LEU A 291 -7.85 -4.04 29.95
CA LEU A 291 -6.42 -3.71 30.00
C LEU A 291 -5.70 -4.21 28.74
N LYS A 292 -4.77 -3.42 28.20
CA LYS A 292 -3.90 -3.82 27.07
C LYS A 292 -2.56 -4.34 27.59
N THR A 293 -2.45 -5.66 27.69
CA THR A 293 -1.25 -6.34 28.21
C THR A 293 -0.29 -6.75 27.08
N LEU A 294 0.65 -7.68 27.33
CA LEU A 294 1.78 -7.94 26.43
C LEU A 294 1.34 -8.39 25.02
N ALA A 295 0.42 -9.36 24.93
CA ALA A 295 -0.07 -9.86 23.65
C ALA A 295 -0.74 -8.76 22.81
N GLN A 296 -1.59 -7.92 23.42
CA GLN A 296 -2.31 -6.84 22.74
C GLN A 296 -1.37 -5.72 22.29
N ARG A 297 -0.25 -5.49 22.99
CA ARG A 297 0.77 -4.51 22.57
C ARG A 297 1.52 -4.96 21.32
N LEU A 298 1.69 -6.27 21.13
CA LEU A 298 2.40 -6.83 19.98
C LEU A 298 1.45 -7.07 18.79
N LYS A 299 0.30 -7.69 19.05
CA LYS A 299 -0.70 -8.09 18.06
C LYS A 299 -1.58 -6.91 17.59
N GLY A 300 -2.32 -7.11 16.51
CA GLY A 300 -3.33 -6.16 16.02
C GLY A 300 -2.81 -5.11 15.04
N LYS A 301 -3.71 -4.22 14.57
CA LYS A 301 -3.38 -3.16 13.60
C LYS A 301 -2.55 -2.05 14.23
N GLU A 302 -2.84 -1.69 15.48
CA GLU A 302 -2.12 -0.68 16.26
C GLU A 302 -0.96 -1.27 17.09
N GLY A 303 -0.76 -2.59 17.02
CA GLY A 303 0.33 -3.27 17.71
C GLY A 303 1.72 -2.86 17.19
N ARG A 304 2.74 -3.11 18.01
CA ARG A 304 4.13 -2.68 17.75
C ARG A 304 4.67 -3.16 16.40
N PHE A 305 4.39 -4.41 15.99
CA PHE A 305 4.87 -4.93 14.71
C PHE A 305 4.36 -4.11 13.52
N ARG A 306 3.06 -3.82 13.46
CA ARG A 306 2.45 -3.12 12.31
C ARG A 306 2.63 -1.60 12.38
N SER A 307 2.50 -1.02 13.56
CA SER A 307 2.43 0.44 13.74
C SER A 307 3.78 1.11 14.02
N ASN A 308 4.75 0.35 14.55
CA ASN A 308 6.03 0.91 15.00
C ASN A 308 7.25 0.24 14.39
N LEU A 309 7.15 -0.96 13.80
CA LEU A 309 8.30 -1.63 13.18
C LEU A 309 8.20 -1.60 11.67
N SER A 310 7.18 -2.25 11.09
CA SER A 310 6.97 -2.28 9.63
C SER A 310 6.61 -0.92 9.04
N GLY A 311 5.96 -0.05 9.82
CA GLY A 311 5.67 1.33 9.46
C GLY A 311 6.00 2.24 10.62
N LYS A 312 6.50 3.44 10.32
CA LYS A 312 6.77 4.50 11.30
C LYS A 312 6.39 5.84 10.72
N ARG A 313 6.10 6.81 11.60
CA ARG A 313 6.08 8.21 11.20
C ARG A 313 7.53 8.67 10.99
N VAL A 314 7.76 9.39 9.90
CA VAL A 314 9.07 9.88 9.52
C VAL A 314 9.13 11.40 9.69
N ASN A 315 10.34 11.91 9.94
CA ASN A 315 10.62 13.34 9.94
C ASN A 315 10.90 13.83 8.52
N PHE A 316 11.07 15.15 8.34
CA PHE A 316 11.41 15.78 7.05
C PHE A 316 10.41 15.45 5.93
N SER A 317 9.13 15.52 6.27
CA SER A 317 8.01 15.31 5.35
C SER A 317 7.02 16.47 5.41
N ALA A 318 6.34 16.73 4.31
CA ALA A 318 5.27 17.72 4.21
C ALA A 318 4.07 17.14 3.45
N ARG A 319 2.87 17.69 3.70
CA ARG A 319 1.62 17.32 3.02
C ARG A 319 0.81 18.57 2.74
N THR A 320 0.32 18.72 1.51
CA THR A 320 -0.60 19.79 1.13
C THR A 320 -1.39 19.39 -0.13
N VAL A 321 -2.38 20.19 -0.47
CA VAL A 321 -3.19 20.08 -1.68
C VAL A 321 -2.33 20.27 -2.93
N ILE A 322 -2.64 19.54 -4.00
CA ILE A 322 -1.96 19.68 -5.29
C ILE A 322 -2.71 20.61 -6.24
N SER A 323 -1.98 21.27 -7.13
CA SER A 323 -2.50 22.12 -8.20
C SER A 323 -1.80 21.81 -9.52
N PRO A 324 -2.46 21.91 -10.67
CA PRO A 324 -1.84 21.61 -11.95
C PRO A 324 -0.89 22.75 -12.36
N ASP A 325 0.27 22.42 -12.91
CA ASP A 325 1.15 23.39 -13.58
C ASP A 325 1.81 22.73 -14.80
N PRO A 326 1.38 23.06 -16.03
CA PRO A 326 1.98 22.49 -17.23
C PRO A 326 3.32 23.13 -17.61
N ASN A 327 3.72 24.23 -16.95
CA ASN A 327 4.94 24.97 -17.35
C ASN A 327 6.22 24.46 -16.69
N ILE A 328 6.09 23.56 -15.71
CA ILE A 328 7.22 22.88 -15.05
C ILE A 328 7.49 21.54 -15.75
N SER A 329 8.73 21.08 -15.71
CA SER A 329 9.10 19.79 -16.32
C SER A 329 8.37 18.62 -15.63
N ILE A 330 8.19 17.49 -16.31
CA ILE A 330 7.63 16.27 -15.69
C ILE A 330 8.41 15.77 -14.47
N ASN A 331 9.71 16.08 -14.38
CA ASN A 331 10.53 15.73 -13.21
C ASN A 331 10.37 16.72 -12.07
N GLU A 332 9.87 17.93 -12.33
CA GLU A 332 9.81 18.99 -11.34
C GLU A 332 8.53 18.92 -10.52
N VAL A 333 8.65 19.24 -9.23
CA VAL A 333 7.51 19.48 -8.33
C VAL A 333 7.58 20.90 -7.78
N GLY A 334 6.50 21.65 -7.93
CA GLY A 334 6.39 22.98 -7.35
C GLY A 334 6.24 22.88 -5.83
N VAL A 335 7.21 23.40 -5.08
CA VAL A 335 7.21 23.39 -3.61
C VAL A 335 6.96 24.80 -3.07
N PRO A 336 5.98 24.98 -2.18
CA PRO A 336 5.76 26.24 -1.48
C PRO A 336 7.01 26.75 -0.76
N GLU A 337 7.32 28.03 -0.90
CA GLU A 337 8.45 28.69 -0.20
C GLU A 337 8.41 28.46 1.32
N MET A 338 7.21 28.42 1.92
CA MET A 338 7.01 28.13 3.35
C MET A 338 7.58 26.75 3.73
N ILE A 339 7.26 25.72 2.94
CA ILE A 339 7.74 24.36 3.16
C ILE A 339 9.25 24.29 2.90
N ALA A 340 9.74 25.00 1.88
CA ALA A 340 11.15 25.03 1.55
C ALA A 340 12.03 25.63 2.65
N LYS A 341 11.50 26.57 3.46
CA LYS A 341 12.19 27.16 4.62
C LYS A 341 12.19 26.26 5.85
N GLU A 342 11.14 25.48 6.06
CA GLU A 342 11.01 24.60 7.23
C GLU A 342 11.77 23.29 7.07
N VAL A 343 11.59 22.62 5.93
CA VAL A 343 12.28 21.36 5.64
C VAL A 343 13.69 21.69 5.16
N THR A 344 14.68 20.94 5.66
CA THR A 344 16.09 21.24 5.40
C THR A 344 16.85 20.04 4.86
N VAL A 345 17.95 20.35 4.19
CA VAL A 345 18.87 19.39 3.57
C VAL A 345 20.24 19.59 4.22
N PRO A 346 20.83 18.57 4.85
CA PRO A 346 22.16 18.67 5.44
C PRO A 346 23.21 18.60 4.31
N VAL A 347 24.10 19.59 4.30
CA VAL A 347 25.19 19.71 3.33
C VAL A 347 26.52 19.78 4.08
N HIS A 348 27.43 18.87 3.72
CA HIS A 348 28.81 18.90 4.20
C HIS A 348 29.55 20.05 3.52
N VAL A 349 30.13 20.94 4.32
CA VAL A 349 30.92 22.08 3.86
C VAL A 349 32.24 21.57 3.32
N ASN A 350 32.54 21.93 2.07
CA ASN A 350 33.80 21.65 1.39
C ASN A 350 34.28 22.91 0.67
N GLU A 351 35.44 22.84 0.02
CA GLU A 351 36.05 23.98 -0.66
C GLU A 351 35.18 24.55 -1.79
N TRP A 352 34.39 23.71 -2.47
CA TRP A 352 33.56 24.11 -3.61
C TRP A 352 32.26 24.81 -3.20
N ASN A 353 31.62 24.37 -2.11
CA ASN A 353 30.32 24.89 -1.69
C ASN A 353 30.40 25.91 -0.54
N MET A 354 31.57 26.15 0.05
CA MET A 354 31.74 27.03 1.20
C MET A 354 31.17 28.44 0.97
N LYS A 355 31.41 29.01 -0.21
CA LYS A 355 30.91 30.37 -0.55
C LYS A 355 29.37 30.42 -0.50
N GLN A 356 28.69 29.41 -1.04
CA GLN A 356 27.23 29.30 -1.02
C GLN A 356 26.71 29.10 0.41
N MET A 357 27.39 28.26 1.21
CA MET A 357 26.97 28.03 2.60
C MET A 357 27.10 29.28 3.47
N LYS A 358 28.15 30.08 3.27
CA LYS A 358 28.30 31.39 3.94
C LYS A 358 27.15 32.33 3.61
N GLU A 359 26.71 32.35 2.36
CA GLU A 359 25.56 33.16 1.93
C GLU A 359 24.25 32.69 2.59
N HIS A 360 24.00 31.38 2.65
CA HIS A 360 22.81 30.83 3.31
C HIS A 360 22.78 31.10 4.82
N ILE A 361 23.93 30.99 5.50
CA ILE A 361 24.04 31.33 6.93
C ILE A 361 23.80 32.83 7.16
N LYS A 362 24.30 33.69 6.25
CA LYS A 362 24.08 35.15 6.31
C LYS A 362 22.62 35.52 6.13
N ASN A 363 21.90 34.83 5.24
CA ASN A 363 20.47 35.00 5.01
C ASN A 363 19.61 34.50 6.20
N GLY A 364 20.14 33.57 6.99
CA GLY A 364 19.49 33.04 8.17
C GLY A 364 18.25 32.18 7.85
N PRO A 365 17.35 31.95 8.81
CA PRO A 365 16.21 31.04 8.64
C PRO A 365 15.01 31.68 7.93
N ASN A 366 14.93 33.02 7.84
CA ASN A 366 13.73 33.72 7.37
C ASN A 366 13.74 34.04 5.87
N VAL A 367 14.93 34.20 5.28
CA VAL A 367 15.11 34.54 3.87
C VAL A 367 15.50 33.29 3.09
N HIS A 368 14.75 32.97 2.04
CA HIS A 368 15.07 31.86 1.15
C HIS A 368 15.90 32.38 -0.05
N PRO A 369 17.01 31.72 -0.42
CA PRO A 369 17.58 30.52 0.21
C PRO A 369 18.45 30.84 1.45
N GLY A 370 18.17 30.15 2.55
CA GLY A 370 18.82 30.34 3.85
C GLY A 370 19.17 29.03 4.57
N ALA A 371 19.43 29.09 5.88
CA ALA A 371 19.77 27.93 6.70
C ALA A 371 19.23 28.04 8.13
N ASN A 372 18.88 26.88 8.71
CA ASN A 372 18.26 26.81 10.04
C ASN A 372 19.25 26.36 11.13
N TYR A 373 20.17 25.44 10.80
CA TYR A 373 21.12 24.89 11.75
C TYR A 373 22.50 24.69 11.14
N ALA A 374 23.52 24.78 11.99
CA ALA A 374 24.90 24.43 11.71
C ALA A 374 25.38 23.40 12.74
N ILE A 375 25.95 22.30 12.27
CA ILE A 375 26.51 21.24 13.10
C ILE A 375 28.03 21.30 12.95
N ARG A 376 28.71 21.46 14.08
CA ARG A 376 30.17 21.52 14.15
C ARG A 376 30.79 20.12 14.09
N LEU A 377 32.11 20.07 13.93
CA LEU A 377 32.90 18.84 13.94
C LEU A 377 32.79 18.03 15.25
N ASP A 378 32.52 18.70 16.38
CA ASP A 378 32.28 18.07 17.69
C ASP A 378 30.86 17.45 17.81
N GLY A 379 30.02 17.60 16.78
CA GLY A 379 28.64 17.13 16.76
C GLY A 379 27.65 18.09 17.42
N ARG A 380 28.08 19.24 17.93
CA ARG A 380 27.20 20.21 18.56
C ARG A 380 26.38 20.94 17.49
N LYS A 381 25.06 20.84 17.62
CA LYS A 381 24.09 21.53 16.76
C LYS A 381 23.81 22.94 17.29
N ILE A 382 24.04 23.95 16.45
CA ILE A 382 23.82 25.37 16.73
C ILE A 382 22.70 25.86 15.81
N ARG A 383 21.73 26.58 16.36
CA ARG A 383 20.68 27.22 15.57
C ARG A 383 21.20 28.50 14.95
N VAL A 384 20.94 28.71 13.66
CA VAL A 384 21.30 29.94 12.94
C VAL A 384 20.25 31.00 13.26
N LEU A 385 20.64 31.98 14.07
CA LEU A 385 19.84 33.14 14.47
C LEU A 385 20.67 34.40 14.20
N ASP A 386 20.04 35.58 14.25
CA ASP A 386 20.75 36.84 14.01
C ASP A 386 21.91 37.08 14.98
N GLU A 387 21.79 36.57 16.21
CA GLU A 387 22.83 36.67 17.25
C GLU A 387 24.00 35.69 17.02
N THR A 388 23.73 34.53 16.41
CA THR A 388 24.72 33.44 16.28
C THR A 388 25.39 33.37 14.92
N LYS A 389 24.80 34.00 13.89
CA LYS A 389 25.29 33.91 12.50
C LYS A 389 26.73 34.38 12.31
N GLU A 390 27.13 35.48 12.95
CA GLU A 390 28.50 36.02 12.81
C GLU A 390 29.54 35.06 13.39
N ALA A 391 29.28 34.53 14.58
CA ALA A 391 30.16 33.54 15.21
C ALA A 391 30.26 32.24 14.39
N ILE A 392 29.16 31.78 13.80
CA ILE A 392 29.17 30.58 12.93
C ILE A 392 30.00 30.85 11.67
N LEU A 393 29.89 32.03 11.06
CA LEU A 393 30.63 32.40 9.85
C LEU A 393 32.14 32.49 10.07
N GLU A 394 32.56 32.98 11.25
CA GLU A 394 33.97 33.02 11.64
C GLU A 394 34.55 31.62 11.89
N MET A 395 33.76 30.72 12.47
CA MET A 395 34.18 29.35 12.79
C MET A 395 34.01 28.36 11.63
N LEU A 396 33.44 28.78 10.50
CA LEU A 396 33.09 27.88 9.41
C LEU A 396 34.35 27.34 8.71
N GLU A 397 34.57 26.03 8.84
CA GLU A 397 35.66 25.29 8.20
C GLU A 397 35.14 24.05 7.45
N PRO A 398 35.91 23.47 6.51
CA PRO A 398 35.54 22.23 5.85
C PRO A 398 35.24 21.11 6.86
N GLY A 399 34.15 20.37 6.64
CA GLY A 399 33.67 19.31 7.53
C GLY A 399 32.52 19.71 8.45
N PHE A 400 32.17 21.01 8.54
CA PHE A 400 30.89 21.43 9.12
C PHE A 400 29.71 20.87 8.31
N VAL A 401 28.55 20.68 8.95
CA VAL A 401 27.31 20.32 8.26
C VAL A 401 26.29 21.44 8.43
N ILE A 402 25.80 21.98 7.33
CA ILE A 402 24.79 23.04 7.33
C ILE A 402 23.45 22.46 6.89
N GLU A 403 22.43 22.62 7.73
CA GLU A 403 21.03 22.31 7.38
C GLU A 403 20.42 23.53 6.69
N ARG A 404 20.58 23.57 5.36
CA ARG A 404 20.05 24.64 4.51
C ARG A 404 18.59 24.37 4.12
N HIS A 405 17.87 25.42 3.74
CA HIS A 405 16.56 25.32 3.08
C HIS A 405 16.64 24.47 1.82
N LEU A 406 15.51 23.87 1.41
CA LEU A 406 15.38 23.27 0.08
C LEU A 406 15.70 24.33 -0.98
N LYS A 407 16.20 23.92 -2.14
CA LYS A 407 16.44 24.81 -3.29
C LYS A 407 16.01 24.13 -4.59
N ASP A 408 15.94 24.91 -5.65
CA ASP A 408 15.70 24.39 -7.00
C ASP A 408 16.71 23.27 -7.37
N GLY A 409 16.19 22.14 -7.85
CA GLY A 409 16.98 20.96 -8.24
C GLY A 409 17.33 20.00 -7.10
N ASP A 410 16.88 20.24 -5.86
CA ASP A 410 16.98 19.23 -4.80
C ASP A 410 16.06 18.04 -5.11
N ILE A 411 16.54 16.83 -4.81
CA ILE A 411 15.77 15.60 -5.03
C ILE A 411 14.89 15.32 -3.83
N VAL A 412 13.59 15.16 -4.08
CA VAL A 412 12.56 14.82 -3.09
C VAL A 412 11.74 13.64 -3.55
N LEU A 413 11.16 12.92 -2.61
CA LEU A 413 10.28 11.81 -2.89
C LEU A 413 8.83 12.29 -2.80
N PHE A 414 8.08 12.16 -3.89
CA PHE A 414 6.70 12.60 -3.98
C PHE A 414 5.75 11.39 -4.06
N ASN A 415 4.71 11.40 -3.24
CA ASN A 415 3.85 10.25 -3.01
C ASN A 415 2.36 10.64 -2.93
N ARG A 416 1.51 9.85 -3.58
CA ARG A 416 0.07 9.84 -3.35
C ARG A 416 -0.36 8.54 -2.66
N GLN A 417 -1.23 8.69 -1.66
CA GLN A 417 -1.87 7.56 -0.97
C GLN A 417 -3.29 7.37 -1.53
N PRO A 418 -3.76 6.12 -1.71
CA PRO A 418 -3.09 4.86 -1.45
C PRO A 418 -2.00 4.53 -2.49
N SER A 419 -0.90 3.92 -2.05
CA SER A 419 0.20 3.52 -2.94
C SER A 419 -0.04 2.12 -3.48
N LEU A 420 -0.62 2.03 -4.69
CA LEU A 420 -1.04 0.77 -5.30
C LEU A 420 0.12 0.05 -6.01
N HIS A 421 1.05 0.80 -6.56
CA HIS A 421 2.22 0.29 -7.28
C HIS A 421 3.43 1.19 -7.01
N ARG A 422 4.64 0.75 -7.39
CA ARG A 422 5.88 1.49 -7.12
C ARG A 422 5.85 2.93 -7.66
N MET A 423 5.20 3.16 -8.81
CA MET A 423 5.09 4.49 -9.43
C MET A 423 4.18 5.47 -8.66
N SER A 424 3.44 5.02 -7.63
CA SER A 424 2.72 5.94 -6.71
C SER A 424 3.69 6.71 -5.79
N MET A 425 5.00 6.44 -5.90
CA MET A 425 6.08 7.11 -5.19
C MET A 425 7.29 7.26 -6.12
N MET A 426 7.61 8.50 -6.53
CA MET A 426 8.71 8.78 -7.46
C MET A 426 9.54 9.97 -6.98
N ALA A 427 10.77 10.06 -7.44
CA ALA A 427 11.67 11.16 -7.12
C ALA A 427 11.45 12.32 -8.10
N HIS A 428 11.22 13.51 -7.53
CA HIS A 428 11.06 14.77 -8.24
C HIS A 428 12.18 15.74 -7.87
N GLU A 429 12.42 16.70 -8.76
CA GLU A 429 13.29 17.84 -8.56
C GLU A 429 12.47 19.01 -8.03
N VAL A 430 12.93 19.61 -6.93
CA VAL A 430 12.23 20.73 -6.31
C VAL A 430 12.27 21.94 -7.23
N LYS A 431 11.12 22.62 -7.37
CA LYS A 431 11.02 23.97 -7.91
C LYS A 431 10.32 24.85 -6.88
N VAL A 432 11.04 25.77 -6.24
CA VAL A 432 10.47 26.62 -5.19
C VAL A 432 9.62 27.72 -5.82
N LEU A 433 8.33 27.72 -5.48
CA LEU A 433 7.33 28.62 -6.06
C LEU A 433 6.50 29.29 -4.97
N PRO A 434 5.94 30.49 -5.24
CA PRO A 434 5.03 31.14 -4.30
C PRO A 434 3.73 30.36 -4.14
N TYR A 435 2.96 30.73 -3.11
CA TYR A 435 1.70 30.12 -2.66
C TYR A 435 1.87 28.87 -1.78
N LYS A 436 0.84 28.03 -1.68
CA LYS A 436 0.69 27.01 -0.61
C LYS A 436 0.41 25.58 -1.09
N THR A 437 0.33 25.36 -2.39
CA THR A 437 0.03 24.05 -2.99
C THR A 437 1.29 23.41 -3.56
N PHE A 438 1.32 22.08 -3.61
CA PHE A 438 2.28 21.40 -4.46
C PHE A 438 1.84 21.53 -5.91
N ARG A 439 2.77 21.86 -6.83
CA ARG A 439 2.43 21.92 -8.26
C ARG A 439 2.92 20.68 -8.98
N LEU A 440 2.04 20.05 -9.73
CA LEU A 440 2.31 18.81 -10.44
C LEU A 440 2.07 19.01 -11.95
N ASN A 441 2.98 18.49 -12.76
CA ASN A 441 2.78 18.42 -14.20
C ASN A 441 1.67 17.41 -14.54
N LEU A 442 0.75 17.81 -15.43
CA LEU A 442 -0.43 17.05 -15.81
C LEU A 442 -0.12 15.66 -16.40
N CYS A 443 0.99 15.50 -17.11
CA CYS A 443 1.37 14.22 -17.71
C CYS A 443 1.72 13.14 -16.67
N VAL A 444 2.02 13.56 -15.43
CA VAL A 444 2.42 12.70 -14.32
C VAL A 444 1.24 12.40 -13.39
N CYS A 445 0.03 12.87 -13.69
CA CYS A 445 -1.18 12.51 -12.95
C CYS A 445 -1.51 11.00 -13.01
N PRO A 446 -1.44 10.31 -14.18
CA PRO A 446 -1.80 8.89 -14.29
C PRO A 446 -1.05 7.94 -13.32
N PRO A 447 0.29 7.98 -13.15
CA PRO A 447 0.97 7.10 -12.19
C PRO A 447 0.60 7.37 -10.72
N TYR A 448 0.19 8.59 -10.37
CA TYR A 448 -0.33 8.87 -9.03
C TYR A 448 -1.83 8.60 -8.90
N ASN A 449 -2.52 8.39 -10.01
CA ASN A 449 -3.98 8.42 -10.11
C ASN A 449 -4.57 9.68 -9.46
N ALA A 450 -3.88 10.81 -9.63
CA ALA A 450 -4.17 12.07 -8.95
C ALA A 450 -5.08 12.97 -9.79
N ASP A 451 -6.03 13.61 -9.13
CA ASP A 451 -6.87 14.66 -9.70
C ASP A 451 -6.69 15.98 -8.93
N PHE A 452 -7.52 16.99 -9.24
CA PHE A 452 -7.38 18.34 -8.69
C PHE A 452 -8.67 18.84 -8.04
N ASP A 453 -9.50 17.94 -7.51
CA ASP A 453 -10.76 18.29 -6.83
C ASP A 453 -10.60 18.59 -5.33
N GLY A 454 -9.38 18.45 -4.81
CA GLY A 454 -9.05 18.57 -3.38
C GLY A 454 -7.97 17.60 -2.90
N ASP A 455 -7.50 16.73 -3.80
CA ASP A 455 -6.42 15.77 -3.56
C ASP A 455 -5.17 16.36 -2.88
N GLU A 456 -4.66 15.64 -1.90
CA GLU A 456 -3.46 15.97 -1.15
C GLU A 456 -2.35 14.94 -1.39
N MET A 457 -1.11 15.40 -1.52
CA MET A 457 0.06 14.54 -1.69
C MET A 457 1.14 14.80 -0.63
N ASN A 458 1.99 13.80 -0.44
CA ASN A 458 3.08 13.83 0.52
C ASN A 458 4.42 14.06 -0.20
N MET A 459 5.30 14.84 0.43
CA MET A 459 6.68 15.03 0.02
C MET A 459 7.61 14.59 1.16
N HIS A 460 8.68 13.85 0.83
CA HIS A 460 9.73 13.47 1.77
C HIS A 460 11.09 13.92 1.25
N VAL A 461 11.97 14.39 2.15
CA VAL A 461 13.26 14.96 1.77
C VAL A 461 14.41 14.08 2.25
N PHE A 462 15.23 13.62 1.30
CA PHE A 462 16.37 12.75 1.57
C PHE A 462 17.49 13.49 2.32
N GLN A 463 17.91 12.93 3.45
CA GLN A 463 18.91 13.55 4.32
C GLN A 463 20.34 13.15 3.95
N THR A 464 20.59 11.87 3.65
CA THR A 464 21.93 11.37 3.29
C THR A 464 22.23 11.58 1.81
N ASP A 465 23.52 11.76 1.48
CA ASP A 465 23.98 11.89 0.09
C ASP A 465 23.74 10.60 -0.71
N GLU A 466 23.92 9.43 -0.08
CA GLU A 466 23.68 8.12 -0.69
C GLU A 466 22.22 7.96 -1.14
N SER A 467 21.25 8.25 -0.27
CA SER A 467 19.83 8.14 -0.62
C SER A 467 19.40 9.16 -1.66
N ARG A 468 19.99 10.36 -1.67
CA ARG A 468 19.78 11.36 -2.74
C ARG A 468 20.29 10.84 -4.08
N ALA A 469 21.49 10.27 -4.11
CA ALA A 469 22.10 9.74 -5.32
C ALA A 469 21.35 8.52 -5.87
N GLU A 470 20.92 7.61 -4.99
CA GLU A 470 20.11 6.45 -5.33
C GLU A 470 18.76 6.87 -5.91
N ALA A 471 18.02 7.76 -5.24
CA ALA A 471 16.75 8.27 -5.71
C ALA A 471 16.88 9.00 -7.06
N LYS A 472 17.94 9.80 -7.23
CA LYS A 472 18.23 10.46 -8.50
C LYS A 472 18.51 9.47 -9.63
N SER A 473 19.16 8.35 -9.34
CA SER A 473 19.55 7.40 -10.39
C SER A 473 18.43 6.42 -10.74
N LEU A 474 17.65 5.99 -9.76
CA LEU A 474 16.69 4.89 -9.92
C LEU A 474 15.23 5.30 -9.92
N MET A 475 14.88 6.44 -9.30
CA MET A 475 13.49 6.77 -8.98
C MET A 475 12.97 8.03 -9.68
N ARG A 476 13.79 8.71 -10.50
CA ARG A 476 13.35 9.91 -11.25
C ARG A 476 12.15 9.59 -12.14
N VAL A 477 11.26 10.55 -12.30
CA VAL A 477 10.02 10.40 -13.07
C VAL A 477 10.28 9.92 -14.51
N GLN A 478 11.25 10.50 -15.20
CA GLN A 478 11.63 10.11 -16.56
C GLN A 478 12.05 8.62 -16.71
N GLU A 479 12.60 8.01 -15.66
CA GLU A 479 13.01 6.59 -15.69
C GLU A 479 11.82 5.63 -15.52
N HIS A 480 10.62 6.18 -15.28
CA HIS A 480 9.39 5.45 -15.04
C HIS A 480 8.26 5.88 -15.99
N ILE A 481 8.61 6.39 -17.18
CA ILE A 481 7.63 6.63 -18.25
C ILE A 481 6.93 5.31 -18.62
N LEU A 482 7.68 4.20 -18.72
CA LEU A 482 7.14 2.87 -19.03
C LEU A 482 6.62 2.14 -17.77
N SER A 483 5.43 1.57 -17.89
CA SER A 483 4.77 0.81 -16.83
C SER A 483 5.35 -0.60 -16.69
N PRO A 484 5.76 -1.03 -15.49
CA PRO A 484 6.19 -2.40 -15.24
C PRO A 484 5.08 -3.46 -15.38
N ARG A 485 3.81 -3.02 -15.46
CA ARG A 485 2.68 -3.94 -15.61
C ARG A 485 2.55 -4.47 -17.03
N PHE A 486 2.87 -3.65 -18.04
CA PHE A 486 2.58 -3.98 -19.44
C PHE A 486 3.62 -3.50 -20.45
N GLY A 487 4.67 -2.74 -20.08
CA GLY A 487 5.73 -2.37 -21.03
C GLY A 487 5.38 -1.26 -22.02
N GLY A 488 4.47 -0.36 -21.66
CA GLY A 488 4.15 0.84 -22.44
C GLY A 488 4.05 2.10 -21.56
N PRO A 489 3.93 3.29 -22.16
CA PRO A 489 4.00 4.55 -21.43
C PRO A 489 2.79 4.75 -20.52
N ILE A 490 2.98 4.91 -19.22
CA ILE A 490 1.91 5.36 -18.29
C ILE A 490 1.94 6.89 -18.14
N ILE A 491 3.11 7.50 -18.23
CA ILE A 491 3.27 8.95 -18.25
C ILE A 491 3.10 9.39 -19.70
N GLY A 492 2.22 10.35 -19.94
CA GLY A 492 1.92 10.82 -21.29
C GLY A 492 0.90 11.95 -21.26
N ALA A 493 0.60 12.49 -22.43
CA ALA A 493 -0.37 13.56 -22.58
C ALA A 493 -1.79 13.10 -22.22
N ILE A 494 -2.57 14.05 -21.71
CA ILE A 494 -3.96 13.85 -21.30
C ILE A 494 -4.83 15.01 -21.80
N HIS A 495 -6.11 14.75 -22.04
CA HIS A 495 -7.16 15.75 -22.30
C HIS A 495 -6.72 16.86 -23.28
N ASP A 496 -6.56 18.11 -22.81
CA ASP A 496 -6.20 19.29 -23.61
C ASP A 496 -4.94 19.11 -24.44
N HIS A 497 -3.95 18.36 -23.95
CA HIS A 497 -2.74 18.07 -24.72
C HIS A 497 -3.04 17.26 -25.98
N ILE A 498 -4.03 16.37 -25.93
CA ILE A 498 -4.45 15.53 -27.06
C ILE A 498 -5.28 16.36 -28.04
N SER A 499 -6.32 17.04 -27.55
CA SER A 499 -7.17 17.91 -28.37
C SER A 499 -6.36 19.02 -29.06
N GLY A 500 -5.40 19.62 -28.33
CA GLY A 500 -4.50 20.65 -28.86
C GLY A 500 -3.58 20.12 -29.96
N ALA A 501 -3.03 18.91 -29.81
CA ALA A 501 -2.23 18.27 -30.86
C ALA A 501 -3.05 18.02 -32.13
N TYR A 502 -4.26 17.50 -31.97
CA TYR A 502 -5.13 17.18 -33.08
C TYR A 502 -5.51 18.45 -33.86
N LEU A 503 -5.97 19.48 -33.15
CA LEU A 503 -6.32 20.77 -33.77
C LEU A 503 -5.12 21.45 -34.44
N LEU A 504 -3.93 21.28 -33.88
CA LEU A 504 -2.70 21.78 -34.48
C LEU A 504 -2.38 21.03 -35.79
N THR A 505 -2.47 19.70 -35.79
CA THR A 505 -1.91 18.86 -36.87
C THR A 505 -2.92 18.37 -37.90
N ARG A 506 -4.22 18.58 -37.72
CA ARG A 506 -5.25 18.22 -38.71
C ARG A 506 -5.03 18.91 -40.07
N THR A 507 -5.48 18.25 -41.12
CA THR A 507 -5.53 18.84 -42.47
C THR A 507 -6.28 20.18 -42.46
N GLY A 508 -5.70 21.20 -43.10
CA GLY A 508 -6.25 22.56 -43.15
C GLY A 508 -5.78 23.50 -42.04
N SER A 509 -4.98 23.05 -41.08
CA SER A 509 -4.37 23.91 -40.05
C SER A 509 -3.12 24.63 -40.57
N GLU A 510 -3.29 25.87 -41.01
CA GLU A 510 -2.23 26.78 -41.44
C GLU A 510 -2.06 27.96 -40.47
N PHE A 511 -0.81 28.32 -40.20
CA PHE A 511 -0.45 29.41 -39.29
C PHE A 511 0.45 30.41 -40.00
N THR A 512 0.19 31.70 -39.81
CA THR A 512 1.07 32.74 -40.33
C THR A 512 2.44 32.64 -39.68
N GLU A 513 3.49 33.12 -40.36
CA GLU A 513 4.86 33.04 -39.84
C GLU A 513 4.99 33.71 -38.44
N GLU A 514 4.24 34.78 -38.18
CA GLU A 514 4.20 35.41 -36.86
C GLU A 514 3.54 34.50 -35.80
N GLN A 515 2.42 33.86 -36.13
CA GLN A 515 1.74 32.92 -35.23
C GLN A 515 2.62 31.70 -34.93
N ALA A 516 3.25 31.14 -35.97
CA ALA A 516 4.19 30.03 -35.86
C ALA A 516 5.34 30.36 -34.89
N PHE A 517 5.99 31.52 -35.05
CA PHE A 517 7.08 31.91 -34.14
C PHE A 517 6.61 32.20 -32.71
N GLN A 518 5.38 32.71 -32.51
CA GLN A 518 4.82 32.84 -31.17
C GLN A 518 4.62 31.48 -30.51
N ILE A 519 4.09 30.50 -31.25
CA ILE A 519 3.89 29.12 -30.79
C ILE A 519 5.23 28.48 -30.44
N ILE A 520 6.21 28.53 -31.36
CA ILE A 520 7.56 27.96 -31.17
C ILE A 520 8.26 28.56 -29.96
N ARG A 521 8.20 29.88 -29.80
CA ARG A 521 8.82 30.58 -28.66
C ARG A 521 8.18 30.18 -27.34
N LYS A 522 6.86 30.03 -27.31
CA LYS A 522 6.14 29.61 -26.10
C LYS A 522 6.41 28.15 -25.77
N ALA A 523 6.54 27.30 -26.78
CA ALA A 523 6.96 25.91 -26.67
C ALA A 523 8.45 25.72 -26.35
N LYS A 524 9.21 26.82 -26.17
CA LYS A 524 10.65 26.82 -25.87
C LYS A 524 11.48 26.04 -26.90
N LEU A 525 11.00 25.98 -28.14
CA LEU A 525 11.65 25.26 -29.24
C LEU A 525 12.72 26.13 -29.93
N PRO A 526 13.75 25.51 -30.53
CA PRO A 526 14.72 26.23 -31.33
C PRO A 526 14.02 26.96 -32.49
N ILE A 527 14.39 28.22 -32.71
CA ILE A 527 13.76 29.06 -33.74
C ILE A 527 14.27 28.60 -35.12
N PRO A 528 13.41 28.07 -36.01
CA PRO A 528 13.83 27.67 -37.34
C PRO A 528 14.07 28.89 -38.24
N LYS A 529 14.74 28.67 -39.38
CA LYS A 529 14.94 29.72 -40.39
C LYS A 529 13.59 30.16 -40.98
N ARG A 530 13.43 31.46 -41.20
CA ARG A 530 12.26 32.04 -41.87
C ARG A 530 12.08 31.44 -43.25
N LYS A 531 10.85 31.05 -43.57
CA LYS A 531 10.47 30.49 -44.88
C LYS A 531 9.67 31.49 -45.72
N ASN A 532 9.24 32.62 -45.15
CA ASN A 532 8.40 33.63 -45.81
C ASN A 532 7.10 33.03 -46.42
N ARG A 533 6.56 31.98 -45.78
CA ARG A 533 5.28 31.36 -46.12
C ARG A 533 4.56 30.92 -44.85
N ASP A 534 3.29 30.58 -44.98
CA ASP A 534 2.53 29.99 -43.90
C ASP A 534 3.07 28.60 -43.57
N TRP A 535 3.01 28.28 -42.28
CA TRP A 535 3.49 27.03 -41.70
C TRP A 535 2.30 26.10 -41.49
N SER A 536 2.43 24.86 -41.94
CA SER A 536 1.46 23.83 -41.54
C SER A 536 1.73 23.42 -40.08
N GLY A 537 0.67 23.11 -39.34
CA GLY A 537 0.85 22.56 -38.00
C GLY A 537 1.58 21.22 -37.96
N LYS A 538 1.58 20.44 -39.06
CA LYS A 538 2.43 19.25 -39.21
C LYS A 538 3.91 19.64 -39.20
N GLU A 539 4.30 20.71 -39.91
CA GLU A 539 5.67 21.22 -39.90
C GLU A 539 6.10 21.74 -38.52
N LEU A 540 5.16 22.32 -37.75
CA LEU A 540 5.43 22.75 -36.38
C LEU A 540 5.68 21.57 -35.45
N PHE A 541 4.89 20.49 -35.60
CA PHE A 541 5.06 19.27 -34.81
C PHE A 541 6.36 18.52 -35.17
N SER A 542 6.75 18.48 -36.45
CA SER A 542 8.01 17.89 -36.90
C SER A 542 9.25 18.46 -36.22
N LEU A 543 9.20 19.71 -35.71
CA LEU A 543 10.31 20.31 -34.97
C LEU A 543 10.61 19.60 -33.62
N LEU A 544 9.69 18.78 -33.13
CA LEU A 544 9.82 18.01 -31.89
C LEU A 544 10.50 16.65 -32.10
N LEU A 545 10.43 16.11 -33.32
CA LEU A 545 10.79 14.73 -33.60
C LEU A 545 12.30 14.60 -33.83
N PRO A 546 12.94 13.50 -33.39
CA PRO A 546 14.31 13.20 -33.77
C PRO A 546 14.47 13.07 -35.29
N GLU A 547 15.56 13.61 -35.85
CA GLU A 547 15.79 13.72 -37.31
C GLU A 547 15.82 12.37 -38.07
N ASN A 548 16.00 11.25 -37.37
CA ASN A 548 16.08 9.90 -37.95
C ASN A 548 14.91 9.00 -37.55
N LEU A 549 13.88 9.56 -36.91
CA LEU A 549 12.68 8.83 -36.52
C LEU A 549 11.85 8.50 -37.76
N ASN A 550 11.56 7.22 -37.94
CA ASN A 550 10.73 6.70 -39.03
C ASN A 550 9.65 5.82 -38.42
N MET A 551 8.37 6.10 -38.67
CA MET A 551 7.28 5.30 -38.12
C MET A 551 5.96 5.47 -38.88
N GLN A 552 5.16 4.42 -38.86
CA GLN A 552 3.82 4.41 -39.44
C GLN A 552 2.81 3.76 -38.49
N TYR A 553 1.64 4.38 -38.31
CA TYR A 553 0.56 3.80 -37.50
C TYR A 553 -0.79 4.44 -37.78
N LYS A 554 -1.85 3.77 -37.37
CA LYS A 554 -3.23 4.29 -37.39
C LYS A 554 -3.48 5.09 -36.12
N ALA A 555 -3.95 6.33 -36.28
CA ALA A 555 -4.39 7.21 -35.21
C ALA A 555 -5.65 6.67 -34.50
N GLU A 556 -6.06 7.29 -33.39
CA GLU A 556 -7.31 6.97 -32.69
C GLU A 556 -8.54 7.31 -33.52
N ILE A 557 -8.52 8.44 -34.23
CA ILE A 557 -9.61 8.88 -35.13
C ILE A 557 -9.91 7.95 -36.32
N CYS A 558 -9.16 6.85 -36.48
CA CYS A 558 -9.32 5.92 -37.58
C CYS A 558 -10.66 5.16 -37.50
N LYS A 559 -11.53 5.38 -38.48
CA LYS A 559 -12.86 4.74 -38.59
C LYS A 559 -12.86 3.25 -38.94
N LYS A 560 -11.68 2.61 -39.06
CA LYS A 560 -11.53 1.19 -39.41
C LYS A 560 -12.34 0.77 -40.65
N CYS A 561 -12.21 1.54 -41.73
CA CYS A 561 -12.83 1.24 -43.02
C CYS A 561 -12.42 -0.15 -43.54
N ASP A 562 -13.30 -0.79 -44.33
CA ASP A 562 -13.08 -2.12 -44.90
C ASP A 562 -11.79 -2.19 -45.74
N GLU A 563 -11.52 -1.15 -46.52
CA GLU A 563 -10.26 -0.95 -47.23
C GLU A 563 -9.50 0.28 -46.68
N CYS A 564 -8.20 0.12 -46.43
CA CYS A 564 -7.36 1.17 -45.85
C CYS A 564 -6.53 1.86 -46.95
N MET A 565 -6.82 3.14 -47.19
CA MET A 565 -6.13 3.97 -48.20
C MET A 565 -4.73 4.45 -47.77
N LEU A 566 -4.21 4.00 -46.61
CA LEU A 566 -2.90 4.35 -46.08
C LEU A 566 -2.64 5.87 -46.11
N LYS A 567 -1.61 6.34 -46.84
CA LYS A 567 -1.24 7.77 -46.97
C LYS A 567 -2.35 8.63 -47.56
N ASP A 568 -3.21 8.06 -48.41
CA ASP A 568 -4.31 8.77 -49.08
C ASP A 568 -5.62 8.72 -48.26
N CYS A 569 -5.52 8.53 -46.94
CA CYS A 569 -6.69 8.49 -46.06
C CYS A 569 -7.41 9.84 -46.03
N GLU A 570 -8.66 9.86 -46.48
CA GLU A 570 -9.52 11.07 -46.50
C GLU A 570 -9.72 11.70 -45.11
N TYR A 571 -9.60 10.90 -44.05
CA TYR A 571 -9.77 11.34 -42.66
C TYR A 571 -8.46 11.77 -41.98
N ASP A 572 -7.32 11.76 -42.69
CA ASP A 572 -5.99 12.08 -42.14
C ASP A 572 -5.66 11.26 -40.88
N ALA A 573 -6.10 9.99 -40.86
CA ALA A 573 -5.99 9.09 -39.70
C ALA A 573 -4.81 8.11 -39.78
N TYR A 574 -4.02 8.16 -40.86
CA TYR A 574 -2.84 7.32 -41.05
C TYR A 574 -1.57 8.16 -40.90
N VAL A 575 -0.89 7.97 -39.77
CA VAL A 575 0.30 8.73 -39.40
C VAL A 575 1.51 8.13 -40.08
N VAL A 576 2.26 8.98 -40.80
CA VAL A 576 3.56 8.64 -41.40
C VAL A 576 4.57 9.72 -41.03
N ILE A 577 5.64 9.28 -40.38
CA ILE A 577 6.80 10.11 -40.05
C ILE A 577 8.00 9.53 -40.79
N GLU A 578 8.66 10.37 -41.60
CA GLU A 578 9.85 10.04 -42.38
C GLU A 578 10.96 11.01 -42.01
N ASP A 579 12.10 10.50 -41.53
CA ASP A 579 13.27 11.28 -41.09
C ASP A 579 12.89 12.49 -40.20
N GLY A 580 12.08 12.23 -39.18
CA GLY A 580 11.61 13.25 -38.23
C GLY A 580 10.61 14.25 -38.81
N GLN A 581 10.10 14.05 -40.02
CA GLN A 581 9.07 14.89 -40.62
C GLN A 581 7.71 14.19 -40.61
N LEU A 582 6.70 14.82 -40.01
CA LEU A 582 5.31 14.38 -40.07
C LEU A 582 4.72 14.68 -41.46
N ILE A 583 4.59 13.66 -42.30
CA ILE A 583 4.12 13.79 -43.69
C ILE A 583 2.58 13.76 -43.75
N THR A 584 1.97 12.73 -43.16
CA THR A 584 0.52 12.54 -43.10
C THR A 584 0.07 12.14 -41.69
N GLY A 585 -1.20 12.36 -41.39
CA GLY A 585 -1.81 11.98 -40.12
C GLY A 585 -1.93 13.14 -39.12
N ALA A 586 -3.01 13.11 -38.35
CA ALA A 586 -3.20 13.98 -37.18
C ALA A 586 -2.70 13.30 -35.90
N MET A 587 -2.15 14.10 -34.98
CA MET A 587 -1.68 13.65 -33.67
C MET A 587 -2.84 13.59 -32.69
N ASP A 588 -3.04 12.44 -32.05
CA ASP A 588 -4.05 12.20 -31.03
C ASP A 588 -3.51 11.32 -29.89
N GLU A 589 -4.39 10.67 -29.11
CA GLU A 589 -3.99 9.85 -27.96
C GLU A 589 -2.94 8.79 -28.32
N LYS A 590 -3.05 8.16 -29.50
CA LYS A 590 -2.09 7.14 -29.95
C LYS A 590 -0.70 7.69 -30.27
N ALA A 591 -0.53 9.01 -30.39
CA ALA A 591 0.76 9.61 -30.65
C ALA A 591 1.63 9.63 -29.38
N TYR A 592 1.17 10.33 -28.34
CA TYR A 592 1.95 10.53 -27.11
C TYR A 592 1.06 10.58 -25.85
N GLY A 593 -0.16 10.06 -25.94
CA GLY A 593 -1.08 9.91 -24.81
C GLY A 593 -0.62 8.87 -23.80
N SER A 594 -1.16 8.98 -22.59
CA SER A 594 -0.98 7.96 -21.55
C SER A 594 -1.53 6.61 -22.03
N PHE A 595 -0.85 5.51 -21.70
CA PHE A 595 -1.11 4.10 -22.08
C PHE A 595 -0.90 3.73 -23.55
N SER A 596 -1.22 4.61 -24.51
CA SER A 596 -1.30 4.28 -25.94
C SER A 596 -0.30 5.02 -26.84
N GLY A 597 0.49 5.95 -26.30
CA GLY A 597 1.40 6.80 -27.05
C GLY A 597 2.56 6.08 -27.73
N LYS A 598 2.46 5.84 -29.05
CA LYS A 598 3.45 5.10 -29.85
C LYS A 598 4.73 5.88 -30.13
N ILE A 599 4.62 7.20 -30.36
CA ILE A 599 5.79 8.06 -30.58
C ILE A 599 6.62 8.11 -29.29
N LEU A 600 5.96 8.36 -28.16
CA LEU A 600 6.61 8.44 -26.86
C LEU A 600 7.28 7.12 -26.48
N ASP A 601 6.60 5.99 -26.70
CA ASP A 601 7.14 4.65 -26.46
C ASP A 601 8.41 4.39 -27.30
N THR A 602 8.38 4.74 -28.59
CA THR A 602 9.51 4.55 -29.49
C THR A 602 10.70 5.45 -29.13
N ILE A 603 10.45 6.73 -28.81
CA ILE A 603 11.50 7.64 -28.34
C ILE A 603 12.14 7.12 -27.05
N MET A 604 11.34 6.63 -26.11
CA MET A 604 11.82 6.08 -24.85
C MET A 604 12.72 4.85 -25.04
N LYS A 605 12.32 3.93 -25.94
CA LYS A 605 13.05 2.67 -26.20
C LYS A 605 14.31 2.87 -27.04
N GLU A 606 14.30 3.76 -28.03
CA GLU A 606 15.42 3.93 -28.97
C GLU A 606 16.38 5.07 -28.62
N TYR A 607 15.87 6.18 -28.09
CA TYR A 607 16.63 7.41 -27.83
C TYR A 607 16.87 7.66 -26.33
N GLY A 608 16.18 6.90 -25.46
CA GLY A 608 16.36 6.93 -24.01
C GLY A 608 15.46 7.92 -23.28
N SER A 609 15.54 7.89 -21.94
CA SER A 609 14.63 8.63 -21.04
C SER A 609 14.80 10.14 -21.09
N ASP A 610 16.02 10.64 -21.31
CA ASP A 610 16.29 12.07 -21.39
C ASP A 610 15.66 12.73 -22.63
N GLU A 611 15.70 12.07 -23.78
CA GLU A 611 15.05 12.56 -25.01
C GLU A 611 13.52 12.43 -24.92
N ALA A 612 13.01 11.33 -24.35
CA ALA A 612 11.58 11.17 -24.09
C ALA A 612 11.02 12.28 -23.20
N ARG A 613 11.76 12.67 -22.15
CA ARG A 613 11.39 13.81 -21.29
C ARG A 613 11.32 15.12 -22.08
N LYS A 614 12.37 15.44 -22.85
CA LYS A 614 12.42 16.68 -23.64
C LYS A 614 11.27 16.74 -24.64
N PHE A 615 11.02 15.64 -25.34
CA PHE A 615 9.91 15.50 -26.27
C PHE A 615 8.58 15.74 -25.54
N LEU A 616 8.34 15.09 -24.40
CA LEU A 616 7.09 15.22 -23.67
C LEU A 616 6.86 16.64 -23.15
N ASP A 617 7.84 17.23 -22.47
CA ASP A 617 7.77 18.63 -21.99
C ASP A 617 7.44 19.58 -23.16
N ALA A 618 8.18 19.51 -24.26
CA ALA A 618 8.00 20.41 -25.40
C ALA A 618 6.69 20.16 -26.17
N SER A 619 6.27 18.90 -26.32
CA SER A 619 5.00 18.53 -26.97
C SER A 619 3.80 19.09 -26.20
N THR A 620 3.84 19.07 -24.87
CA THR A 620 2.76 19.60 -24.03
C THR A 620 2.65 21.12 -24.11
N ASP A 621 3.79 21.83 -24.09
CA ASP A 621 3.81 23.29 -24.26
C ASP A 621 3.33 23.67 -25.69
N LEU A 622 3.70 22.89 -26.70
CA LEU A 622 3.24 23.08 -28.08
C LEU A 622 1.73 22.87 -28.21
N ALA A 623 1.19 21.78 -27.66
CA ALA A 623 -0.22 21.47 -27.70
C ALA A 623 -1.08 22.53 -26.99
N ILE A 624 -0.65 23.01 -25.82
CA ILE A 624 -1.32 24.11 -25.11
C ILE A 624 -1.25 25.41 -25.93
N SER A 625 -0.14 25.66 -26.61
CA SER A 625 -0.02 26.84 -27.47
C SER A 625 -0.95 26.75 -28.69
N GLY A 626 -1.09 25.55 -29.27
CA GLY A 626 -2.05 25.25 -30.32
C GLY A 626 -3.48 25.48 -29.89
N ILE A 627 -3.90 24.87 -28.77
CA ILE A 627 -5.29 24.96 -28.27
C ILE A 627 -5.69 26.40 -27.94
N MET A 628 -4.77 27.20 -27.38
CA MET A 628 -5.02 28.61 -27.09
C MET A 628 -5.15 29.49 -28.34
N LYS A 629 -4.63 29.04 -29.49
CA LYS A 629 -4.74 29.76 -30.77
C LYS A 629 -5.95 29.33 -31.58
N THR A 630 -6.23 28.03 -31.64
CA THR A 630 -7.39 27.51 -32.35
C THR A 630 -8.69 27.76 -31.59
N GLY A 631 -8.63 27.76 -30.26
CA GLY A 631 -9.81 27.77 -29.40
C GLY A 631 -10.48 26.39 -29.38
N ILE A 632 -10.98 26.00 -28.20
CA ILE A 632 -11.86 24.86 -28.06
C ILE A 632 -12.91 25.23 -27.01
N THR A 633 -14.16 24.88 -27.25
CA THR A 633 -15.27 25.09 -26.31
C THR A 633 -16.35 24.07 -26.59
N THR A 634 -17.08 23.65 -25.58
CA THR A 634 -18.28 22.83 -25.77
C THR A 634 -19.53 23.68 -25.55
N SER A 635 -20.60 23.40 -26.29
CA SER A 635 -21.89 24.08 -26.19
C SER A 635 -23.03 23.06 -26.14
N THR A 636 -24.20 23.46 -25.65
CA THR A 636 -25.41 22.61 -25.69
C THR A 636 -25.84 22.25 -27.12
N ASN A 637 -25.41 23.04 -28.11
CA ASN A 637 -25.71 22.82 -29.52
C ASN A 637 -24.87 21.68 -30.11
N ASP A 638 -23.72 21.38 -29.50
CA ASP A 638 -22.84 20.27 -29.88
C ASP A 638 -23.56 18.92 -29.69
N GLU A 639 -24.58 18.90 -28.85
CA GLU A 639 -25.37 17.72 -28.52
C GLU A 639 -26.74 17.77 -29.22
N GLU A 640 -26.91 18.63 -30.23
CA GLU A 640 -28.19 18.79 -30.94
C GLU A 640 -28.22 17.92 -32.19
N ILE A 641 -29.24 17.07 -32.25
CA ILE A 641 -29.53 16.23 -33.40
C ILE A 641 -30.79 16.74 -34.12
N PRO A 642 -30.86 16.66 -35.46
CA PRO A 642 -32.05 17.05 -36.22
C PRO A 642 -33.29 16.25 -35.79
N GLU A 643 -34.47 16.82 -36.01
CA GLU A 643 -35.73 16.17 -35.63
C GLU A 643 -35.92 14.82 -36.33
N GLU A 644 -35.49 14.69 -37.59
CA GLU A 644 -35.48 13.42 -38.32
C GLU A 644 -34.67 12.33 -37.58
N ALA A 645 -33.54 12.70 -36.96
CA ALA A 645 -32.73 11.76 -36.21
C ALA A 645 -33.45 11.30 -34.93
N LYS A 646 -34.16 12.22 -34.24
CA LYS A 646 -34.97 11.89 -33.06
C LYS A 646 -36.12 10.95 -33.41
N GLU A 647 -36.88 11.26 -34.46
CA GLU A 647 -37.97 10.40 -34.94
C GLU A 647 -37.47 8.98 -35.29
N ARG A 648 -36.28 8.89 -35.90
CA ARG A 648 -35.64 7.59 -36.19
C ARG A 648 -35.24 6.83 -34.93
N ILE A 649 -34.71 7.52 -33.92
CA ILE A 649 -34.34 6.93 -32.63
C ILE A 649 -35.59 6.44 -31.90
N GLU A 650 -36.62 7.29 -31.77
CA GLU A 650 -37.89 6.92 -31.14
C GLU A 650 -38.56 5.73 -31.82
N ALA A 651 -38.63 5.73 -33.16
CA ALA A 651 -39.17 4.59 -33.92
C ALA A 651 -38.39 3.30 -33.65
N HIS A 652 -37.06 3.40 -33.50
CA HIS A 652 -36.24 2.24 -33.20
C HIS A 652 -36.43 1.73 -31.76
N LEU A 653 -36.45 2.63 -30.77
CA LEU A 653 -36.70 2.29 -29.37
C LEU A 653 -38.08 1.66 -29.19
N HIS A 654 -39.12 2.23 -29.83
CA HIS A 654 -40.46 1.65 -29.81
C HIS A 654 -40.51 0.24 -30.43
N SER A 655 -39.78 0.03 -31.54
CA SER A 655 -39.67 -1.30 -32.14
C SER A 655 -38.96 -2.30 -31.21
N ALA A 656 -37.97 -1.86 -30.43
CA ALA A 656 -37.29 -2.69 -29.44
C ALA A 656 -38.22 -3.06 -28.26
N GLU A 657 -39.02 -2.11 -27.77
CA GLU A 657 -40.04 -2.39 -26.74
C GLU A 657 -41.07 -3.42 -27.21
N GLN A 658 -41.57 -3.30 -28.44
CA GLN A 658 -42.47 -4.29 -29.02
C GLN A 658 -41.84 -5.68 -29.15
N ARG A 659 -40.52 -5.77 -29.40
CA ARG A 659 -39.80 -7.05 -29.39
C ARG A 659 -39.70 -7.62 -27.98
N VAL A 660 -39.51 -6.78 -26.96
CA VAL A 660 -39.51 -7.19 -25.55
C VAL A 660 -40.89 -7.70 -25.14
N ASP A 661 -41.96 -6.99 -25.52
CA ASP A 661 -43.32 -7.42 -25.22
C ASP A 661 -43.63 -8.79 -25.84
N LYS A 662 -43.22 -9.04 -27.09
CA LYS A 662 -43.34 -10.37 -27.73
C LYS A 662 -42.56 -11.46 -26.99
N LEU A 663 -41.38 -11.14 -26.43
CA LEU A 663 -40.61 -12.10 -25.63
C LEU A 663 -41.32 -12.41 -24.32
N VAL A 664 -41.94 -11.41 -23.69
CA VAL A 664 -42.75 -11.58 -22.47
C VAL A 664 -44.01 -12.40 -22.78
N GLU A 665 -44.71 -12.12 -23.88
CA GLU A 665 -45.87 -12.91 -24.33
C GLU A 665 -45.50 -14.37 -24.61
N ALA A 666 -44.37 -14.62 -25.29
CA ALA A 666 -43.88 -15.98 -25.54
C ALA A 666 -43.52 -16.71 -24.24
N TYR A 667 -43.04 -15.99 -23.22
CA TYR A 667 -42.79 -16.55 -21.90
C TYR A 667 -44.09 -16.88 -21.16
N GLU A 668 -45.08 -15.98 -21.18
CA GLU A 668 -46.39 -16.19 -20.56
C GLU A 668 -47.18 -17.33 -21.21
N ASN A 669 -46.99 -17.55 -22.52
CA ASN A 669 -47.60 -18.65 -23.28
C ASN A 669 -46.81 -19.97 -23.22
N GLU A 670 -45.71 -20.03 -22.45
CA GLU A 670 -44.81 -21.21 -22.36
C GLU A 670 -44.17 -21.63 -23.70
N GLU A 671 -44.06 -20.71 -24.66
CA GLU A 671 -43.48 -20.93 -26.00
C GLU A 671 -41.97 -20.59 -26.06
N LEU A 672 -41.41 -20.03 -25.00
CA LEU A 672 -40.02 -19.61 -24.95
C LEU A 672 -39.06 -20.81 -24.80
N GLU A 673 -38.17 -21.01 -25.77
CA GLU A 673 -37.09 -21.98 -25.65
C GLU A 673 -36.00 -21.51 -24.67
N ALA A 674 -35.68 -22.36 -23.69
CA ALA A 674 -34.63 -22.14 -22.71
C ALA A 674 -33.23 -22.21 -23.34
N LEU A 675 -32.35 -21.31 -22.93
CA LEU A 675 -30.94 -21.40 -23.27
C LEU A 675 -30.27 -22.55 -22.50
N PRO A 676 -29.27 -23.23 -23.09
CA PRO A 676 -28.57 -24.33 -22.42
C PRO A 676 -28.01 -23.93 -21.05
N GLY A 677 -28.38 -24.67 -20.00
CA GLY A 677 -27.89 -24.46 -18.63
C GLY A 677 -28.52 -23.28 -17.89
N ARG A 678 -29.58 -22.67 -18.43
CA ARG A 678 -30.30 -21.53 -17.84
C ARG A 678 -31.76 -21.87 -17.61
N SER A 679 -32.38 -21.24 -16.61
CA SER A 679 -33.83 -21.32 -16.43
C SER A 679 -34.56 -20.53 -17.53
N LEU A 680 -35.86 -20.78 -17.69
CA LEU A 680 -36.70 -20.02 -18.62
C LEU A 680 -36.75 -18.53 -18.25
N GLU A 681 -36.82 -18.21 -16.95
CA GLU A 681 -36.77 -16.85 -16.42
C GLU A 681 -35.44 -16.15 -16.74
N GLU A 682 -34.31 -16.81 -16.47
CA GLU A 682 -32.99 -16.27 -16.81
C GLU A 682 -32.84 -16.09 -18.31
N THR A 683 -33.39 -17.02 -19.11
CA THR A 683 -33.37 -16.94 -20.57
C THR A 683 -34.15 -15.72 -21.07
N LEU A 684 -35.33 -15.45 -20.51
CA LEU A 684 -36.12 -14.28 -20.84
C LEU A 684 -35.33 -13.00 -20.54
N GLU A 685 -34.80 -12.87 -19.33
CA GLU A 685 -34.03 -11.69 -18.90
C GLU A 685 -32.81 -11.44 -19.78
N MET A 686 -32.05 -12.48 -20.11
CA MET A 686 -30.89 -12.37 -21.01
C MET A 686 -31.28 -11.92 -22.42
N LYS A 687 -32.34 -12.51 -23.01
CA LYS A 687 -32.83 -12.11 -24.34
C LYS A 687 -33.31 -10.66 -24.34
N ILE A 688 -34.02 -10.23 -23.29
CA ILE A 688 -34.48 -8.83 -23.17
C ILE A 688 -33.28 -7.88 -23.06
N MET A 689 -32.30 -8.19 -22.19
CA MET A 689 -31.10 -7.35 -22.05
C MET A 689 -30.32 -7.23 -23.37
N GLN A 690 -30.24 -8.30 -24.16
CA GLN A 690 -29.63 -8.26 -25.49
C GLN A 690 -30.39 -7.32 -26.43
N VAL A 691 -31.73 -7.45 -26.53
CA VAL A 691 -32.55 -6.59 -27.41
C VAL A 691 -32.42 -5.11 -27.02
N LEU A 692 -32.46 -4.79 -25.72
CA LEU A 692 -32.35 -3.43 -25.23
C LEU A 692 -30.93 -2.86 -25.37
N GLY A 693 -29.90 -3.71 -25.27
CA GLY A 693 -28.52 -3.36 -25.57
C GLY A 693 -28.31 -2.99 -27.04
N GLU A 694 -28.78 -3.84 -27.96
CA GLU A 694 -28.78 -3.58 -29.40
C GLU A 694 -29.50 -2.27 -29.75
N ALA A 695 -30.65 -2.00 -29.11
CA ALA A 695 -31.44 -0.80 -29.33
C ALA A 695 -30.71 0.48 -28.90
N ARG A 696 -29.97 0.43 -27.78
CA ARG A 696 -29.13 1.55 -27.33
C ARG A 696 -27.99 1.80 -28.31
N ASP A 697 -27.25 0.76 -28.69
CA ASP A 697 -26.06 0.89 -29.53
C ASP A 697 -26.43 1.43 -30.92
N LYS A 698 -27.52 0.95 -31.51
CA LYS A 698 -28.01 1.43 -32.79
C LYS A 698 -28.61 2.84 -32.72
N SER A 699 -29.24 3.22 -31.60
CA SER A 699 -29.62 4.62 -31.36
C SER A 699 -28.39 5.53 -31.29
N GLY A 700 -27.29 5.03 -30.74
CA GLY A 700 -25.97 5.67 -30.78
C GLY A 700 -25.47 5.86 -32.20
N GLU A 701 -25.39 4.79 -33.00
CA GLU A 701 -24.96 4.85 -34.41
C GLU A 701 -25.78 5.87 -35.23
N ILE A 702 -27.10 5.94 -34.99
CA ILE A 702 -27.96 6.93 -35.64
C ILE A 702 -27.51 8.33 -35.23
N ALA A 703 -27.39 8.63 -33.94
CA ALA A 703 -26.94 9.95 -33.46
C ALA A 703 -25.54 10.32 -33.99
N GLU A 704 -24.61 9.37 -33.98
CA GLU A 704 -23.24 9.53 -34.49
C GLU A 704 -23.19 9.92 -35.96
N SER A 705 -24.09 9.39 -36.78
CA SER A 705 -24.13 9.71 -38.22
C SER A 705 -24.44 11.18 -38.52
N TYR A 706 -25.06 11.90 -37.58
CA TYR A 706 -25.36 13.33 -37.70
C TYR A 706 -24.31 14.23 -37.03
N PHE A 707 -23.35 13.65 -36.31
CA PHE A 707 -22.26 14.38 -35.67
C PHE A 707 -21.09 14.58 -36.63
N GLY A 708 -20.79 15.83 -36.97
CA GLY A 708 -19.64 16.22 -37.78
C GLY A 708 -18.37 16.41 -36.95
N MET A 709 -17.21 16.34 -37.61
CA MET A 709 -15.89 16.62 -37.00
C MET A 709 -15.63 18.11 -36.75
N ASP A 710 -16.57 18.99 -37.09
CA ASP A 710 -16.53 20.42 -36.75
C ASP A 710 -16.97 20.67 -35.30
N ASN A 711 -17.57 19.66 -34.66
CA ASN A 711 -18.04 19.72 -33.29
C ASN A 711 -16.93 19.36 -32.31
N HIS A 712 -16.65 20.26 -31.36
CA HIS A 712 -15.59 20.05 -30.37
C HIS A 712 -15.86 18.88 -29.43
N SER A 713 -17.10 18.59 -29.06
CA SER A 713 -17.45 17.41 -28.23
C SER A 713 -17.11 16.10 -28.95
N VAL A 714 -17.35 16.05 -30.26
CA VAL A 714 -17.03 14.89 -31.11
C VAL A 714 -15.52 14.76 -31.27
N ILE A 715 -14.81 15.87 -31.48
CA ILE A 715 -13.34 15.88 -31.51
C ILE A 715 -12.79 15.28 -30.21
N MET A 716 -13.26 15.72 -29.04
CA MET A 716 -12.77 15.20 -27.76
C MET A 716 -13.02 13.69 -27.59
N ALA A 717 -14.19 13.20 -28.02
CA ALA A 717 -14.57 11.79 -27.93
C ALA A 717 -13.82 10.89 -28.93
N THR A 718 -13.58 11.37 -30.16
CA THR A 718 -12.93 10.60 -31.23
C THR A 718 -11.41 10.60 -31.15
N THR A 719 -10.81 11.66 -30.59
CA THR A 719 -9.35 11.76 -30.41
C THR A 719 -8.83 11.04 -29.17
N GLY A 720 -9.72 10.51 -28.32
CA GLY A 720 -9.35 9.87 -27.05
C GLY A 720 -8.98 10.86 -25.94
N ALA A 721 -9.23 12.16 -26.12
CA ALA A 721 -8.88 13.18 -25.15
C ALA A 721 -9.70 13.05 -23.86
N ARG A 722 -11.01 13.31 -23.95
CA ARG A 722 -11.96 13.24 -22.83
C ARG A 722 -13.36 12.95 -23.39
N ALA A 723 -14.15 12.15 -22.69
CA ALA A 723 -15.44 11.60 -23.14
C ALA A 723 -15.32 10.43 -24.13
N SER A 724 -16.43 9.71 -24.30
CA SER A 724 -16.57 8.59 -25.22
C SER A 724 -17.82 8.81 -26.08
N MET A 725 -17.88 8.16 -27.24
CA MET A 725 -19.07 8.23 -28.09
C MET A 725 -20.31 7.71 -27.36
N LEU A 726 -20.16 6.67 -26.52
CA LEU A 726 -21.23 6.16 -25.67
C LEU A 726 -21.81 7.23 -24.73
N ASN A 727 -20.98 8.09 -24.14
CA ASN A 727 -21.47 9.15 -23.26
C ASN A 727 -22.25 10.20 -24.06
N LEU A 728 -21.80 10.55 -25.27
CA LEU A 728 -22.54 11.44 -26.16
C LEU A 728 -23.89 10.81 -26.56
N THR A 729 -23.91 9.52 -26.89
CA THR A 729 -25.14 8.76 -27.12
C THR A 729 -26.11 8.85 -25.95
N GLN A 730 -25.64 8.74 -24.70
CA GLN A 730 -26.52 8.85 -23.53
C GLN A 730 -27.09 10.26 -23.34
N ILE A 731 -26.32 11.28 -23.72
CA ILE A 731 -26.76 12.67 -23.63
C ILE A 731 -27.80 13.00 -24.70
N THR A 732 -27.67 12.44 -25.91
CA THR A 732 -28.49 12.84 -27.06
C THR A 732 -29.54 11.84 -27.52
N ALA A 733 -29.33 10.54 -27.33
CA ALA A 733 -30.20 9.47 -27.81
C ALA A 733 -31.01 8.82 -26.68
N CYS A 734 -30.38 7.98 -25.86
CA CYS A 734 -31.04 7.36 -24.70
C CYS A 734 -30.02 6.88 -23.66
N VAL A 735 -30.40 6.90 -22.37
CA VAL A 735 -29.52 6.36 -21.31
C VAL A 735 -29.44 4.84 -21.36
N GLY A 736 -30.56 4.17 -21.67
CA GLY A 736 -30.66 2.72 -21.82
C GLY A 736 -30.97 1.95 -20.53
N GLN A 737 -30.75 0.64 -20.54
CA GLN A 737 -31.11 -0.27 -19.45
C GLN A 737 -30.31 -0.01 -18.16
N GLN A 738 -31.01 0.24 -17.05
CA GLN A 738 -30.40 0.28 -15.72
C GLN A 738 -30.32 -1.12 -15.13
N SER A 739 -29.20 -1.46 -14.52
CA SER A 739 -28.99 -2.77 -13.90
C SER A 739 -28.56 -2.64 -12.45
N VAL A 740 -28.86 -3.67 -11.66
CA VAL A 740 -28.38 -3.83 -10.29
C VAL A 740 -27.90 -5.27 -10.12
N ARG A 741 -26.61 -5.46 -9.82
CA ARG A 741 -25.96 -6.78 -9.65
C ARG A 741 -26.05 -7.67 -10.90
N GLY A 742 -25.96 -7.07 -12.07
CA GLY A 742 -25.94 -7.76 -13.36
C GLY A 742 -27.30 -8.17 -13.93
N GLY A 743 -28.41 -7.94 -13.21
CA GLY A 743 -29.77 -8.12 -13.71
C GLY A 743 -30.53 -6.80 -13.88
N ARG A 744 -31.69 -6.83 -14.55
CA ARG A 744 -32.63 -5.71 -14.57
C ARG A 744 -33.18 -5.45 -13.17
N ILE A 745 -33.73 -4.26 -12.95
CA ILE A 745 -34.20 -3.86 -11.63
C ILE A 745 -35.48 -4.62 -11.27
N ASP A 746 -35.44 -5.37 -10.17
CA ASP A 746 -36.58 -6.15 -9.67
C ASP A 746 -37.00 -5.82 -8.25
N ARG A 747 -36.06 -5.34 -7.42
CA ARG A 747 -36.27 -5.03 -6.01
C ARG A 747 -37.23 -3.85 -5.86
N GLY A 748 -38.40 -4.10 -5.26
CA GLY A 748 -39.43 -3.09 -5.06
C GLY A 748 -40.58 -3.59 -4.19
N TYR A 749 -41.81 -3.30 -4.62
CA TYR A 749 -43.03 -3.82 -4.02
C TYR A 749 -43.20 -5.32 -4.32
N ILE A 750 -44.14 -5.97 -3.63
CA ILE A 750 -44.56 -7.34 -3.95
C ILE A 750 -45.09 -7.35 -5.40
N GLU A 751 -44.50 -8.20 -6.25
CA GLU A 751 -44.85 -8.40 -7.67
C GLU A 751 -44.59 -7.20 -8.61
N ARG A 752 -43.89 -6.13 -8.20
CA ARG A 752 -43.56 -5.00 -9.09
C ARG A 752 -42.47 -4.12 -8.51
N THR A 753 -41.73 -3.42 -9.36
CA THR A 753 -40.66 -2.49 -8.93
C THR A 753 -41.22 -1.23 -8.26
N LEU A 754 -42.13 -0.52 -8.93
CA LEU A 754 -42.74 0.73 -8.49
C LEU A 754 -44.27 0.63 -8.44
N PRO A 755 -44.96 1.47 -7.64
CA PRO A 755 -46.42 1.42 -7.51
C PRO A 755 -47.16 1.89 -8.78
N HIS A 756 -46.43 2.47 -9.74
CA HIS A 756 -46.93 2.95 -11.03
C HIS A 756 -47.17 1.83 -12.05
N PHE A 757 -46.61 0.64 -11.81
CA PHE A 757 -46.73 -0.52 -12.71
C PHE A 757 -47.78 -1.52 -12.20
N ARG A 758 -48.31 -2.32 -13.13
CA ARG A 758 -49.19 -3.44 -12.81
C ARG A 758 -48.39 -4.54 -12.10
N LYS A 759 -49.10 -5.39 -11.37
CA LYS A 759 -48.48 -6.58 -10.75
C LYS A 759 -48.00 -7.52 -11.85
N ASN A 760 -46.82 -8.08 -11.67
CA ASN A 760 -46.11 -8.99 -12.58
C ASN A 760 -45.75 -8.39 -13.95
N GLU A 761 -45.70 -7.07 -14.08
CA GLU A 761 -45.30 -6.42 -15.34
C GLU A 761 -43.79 -6.60 -15.60
N LEU A 762 -43.43 -7.22 -16.73
CA LEU A 762 -42.05 -7.55 -17.12
C LEU A 762 -41.49 -6.72 -18.29
N GLY A 763 -42.27 -5.76 -18.79
CA GLY A 763 -41.91 -4.89 -19.91
C GLY A 763 -40.65 -4.04 -19.65
N ALA A 764 -40.12 -3.43 -20.70
CA ALA A 764 -38.86 -2.68 -20.66
C ALA A 764 -38.88 -1.57 -19.58
N LYS A 765 -39.89 -0.70 -19.61
CA LYS A 765 -40.05 0.41 -18.65
C LYS A 765 -40.27 -0.06 -17.21
N ALA A 766 -41.03 -1.14 -17.01
CA ALA A 766 -41.32 -1.68 -15.67
C ALA A 766 -40.08 -2.19 -14.93
N ARG A 767 -39.04 -2.60 -15.67
CA ARG A 767 -37.77 -3.14 -15.14
C ARG A 767 -36.59 -2.19 -15.34
N GLY A 768 -36.86 -0.89 -15.52
CA GLY A 768 -35.83 0.15 -15.47
C GLY A 768 -35.08 0.41 -16.77
N PHE A 769 -35.73 0.25 -17.93
CA PHE A 769 -35.23 0.82 -19.18
C PHE A 769 -35.55 2.33 -19.23
N VAL A 770 -34.52 3.14 -19.47
CA VAL A 770 -34.63 4.60 -19.59
C VAL A 770 -34.60 4.97 -21.06
N HIS A 771 -35.74 5.45 -21.57
CA HIS A 771 -35.91 5.86 -22.97
C HIS A 771 -35.28 7.23 -23.19
N SER A 772 -35.56 8.17 -22.29
CA SER A 772 -35.15 9.56 -22.46
C SER A 772 -33.63 9.71 -22.39
N SER A 773 -33.14 10.71 -23.11
CA SER A 773 -31.75 11.16 -23.00
C SER A 773 -31.58 12.19 -21.87
N TYR A 774 -30.33 12.48 -21.46
CA TYR A 774 -30.09 13.53 -20.47
C TYR A 774 -30.52 14.92 -20.96
N LYS A 775 -30.47 15.16 -22.28
CA LYS A 775 -30.87 16.44 -22.89
C LYS A 775 -32.38 16.61 -22.93
N GLU A 776 -33.12 15.56 -23.24
CA GLU A 776 -34.59 15.56 -23.21
C GLU A 776 -35.11 15.71 -21.77
N GLY A 777 -34.42 15.06 -20.83
CA GLY A 777 -34.76 15.04 -19.42
C GLY A 777 -35.49 13.76 -19.02
N LEU A 778 -35.12 13.22 -17.85
CA LEU A 778 -35.68 11.97 -17.34
C LEU A 778 -37.03 12.19 -16.68
N ASP A 779 -37.99 11.30 -16.95
CA ASP A 779 -39.25 11.29 -16.20
C ASP A 779 -39.02 10.85 -14.73
N PRO A 780 -39.99 11.06 -13.81
CA PRO A 780 -39.81 10.70 -12.40
C PRO A 780 -39.51 9.21 -12.14
N ILE A 781 -40.01 8.32 -12.99
CA ILE A 781 -39.79 6.87 -12.89
C ILE A 781 -38.37 6.54 -13.37
N GLU A 782 -37.98 7.06 -14.52
CA GLU A 782 -36.65 6.90 -15.11
C GLU A 782 -35.56 7.48 -14.20
N PHE A 783 -35.79 8.67 -13.64
CA PHE A 783 -34.87 9.29 -12.68
C PHE A 783 -34.65 8.38 -11.47
N PHE A 784 -35.71 7.75 -10.94
CA PHE A 784 -35.61 6.87 -9.79
C PHE A 784 -34.87 5.57 -10.13
N PHE A 785 -35.14 4.96 -11.30
CA PHE A 785 -34.39 3.80 -11.76
C PHE A 785 -32.91 4.12 -12.03
N HIS A 786 -32.62 5.30 -12.58
CA HIS A 786 -31.25 5.75 -12.79
C HIS A 786 -30.51 5.92 -11.45
N ALA A 787 -31.19 6.48 -10.43
CA ALA A 787 -30.63 6.58 -9.07
C ALA A 787 -30.34 5.20 -8.44
N MET A 788 -31.17 4.19 -8.71
CA MET A 788 -30.92 2.81 -8.27
C MET A 788 -29.65 2.24 -8.90
N GLY A 789 -29.47 2.39 -10.23
CA GLY A 789 -28.26 1.97 -10.93
C GLY A 789 -27.01 2.72 -10.45
N GLY A 790 -27.11 4.03 -10.27
CA GLY A 790 -26.00 4.86 -9.75
C GLY A 790 -25.52 4.43 -8.36
N ARG A 791 -26.41 3.92 -7.51
CA ARG A 791 -26.04 3.43 -6.17
C ARG A 791 -25.19 2.16 -6.22
N GLU A 792 -25.33 1.33 -7.24
CA GLU A 792 -24.47 0.16 -7.42
C GLU A 792 -23.01 0.59 -7.62
N GLY A 793 -22.75 1.54 -8.52
CA GLY A 793 -21.40 2.04 -8.79
C GLY A 793 -20.70 2.58 -7.54
N LEU A 794 -21.41 3.34 -6.70
CA LEU A 794 -20.87 3.87 -5.44
C LEU A 794 -20.52 2.77 -4.43
N VAL A 795 -21.39 1.76 -4.29
CA VAL A 795 -21.20 0.67 -3.31
C VAL A 795 -20.13 -0.30 -3.77
N ASP A 796 -20.12 -0.69 -5.04
CA ASP A 796 -19.17 -1.67 -5.58
C ASP A 796 -17.73 -1.12 -5.53
N THR A 797 -17.54 0.15 -5.88
CA THR A 797 -16.23 0.83 -5.78
C THR A 797 -15.68 0.81 -4.34
N ALA A 798 -16.55 1.04 -3.34
CA ALA A 798 -16.15 1.02 -1.94
C ALA A 798 -15.82 -0.39 -1.42
N ILE A 799 -16.61 -1.41 -1.78
CA ILE A 799 -16.43 -2.79 -1.29
C ILE A 799 -15.20 -3.45 -1.93
N ARG A 800 -14.98 -3.26 -3.24
CA ARG A 800 -13.84 -3.88 -3.96
C ARG A 800 -12.49 -3.47 -3.40
N THR A 801 -12.38 -2.25 -2.89
CA THR A 801 -11.13 -1.72 -2.32
C THR A 801 -10.63 -2.57 -1.15
N ALA A 802 -11.53 -3.04 -0.26
CA ALA A 802 -11.14 -3.85 0.89
C ALA A 802 -10.60 -5.23 0.49
N GLN A 803 -11.27 -5.90 -0.46
CA GLN A 803 -10.86 -7.22 -0.94
C GLN A 803 -9.56 -7.14 -1.74
N SER A 804 -9.46 -6.18 -2.66
CA SER A 804 -8.26 -5.95 -3.48
C SER A 804 -7.03 -5.65 -2.63
N GLY A 805 -7.15 -4.72 -1.67
CA GLY A 805 -6.04 -4.35 -0.79
C GLY A 805 -5.58 -5.50 0.11
N TYR A 806 -6.51 -6.32 0.61
CA TYR A 806 -6.15 -7.50 1.40
C TYR A 806 -5.46 -8.58 0.56
N MET A 807 -5.97 -8.85 -0.65
CA MET A 807 -5.34 -9.78 -1.59
C MET A 807 -3.93 -9.33 -1.95
N GLN A 808 -3.77 -8.06 -2.34
CA GLN A 808 -2.46 -7.48 -2.66
C GLN A 808 -1.49 -7.63 -1.48
N ARG A 809 -1.92 -7.32 -0.26
CA ARG A 809 -1.08 -7.48 0.94
C ARG A 809 -0.62 -8.92 1.15
N ARG A 810 -1.49 -9.91 0.94
CA ARG A 810 -1.14 -11.33 1.07
C ARG A 810 -0.09 -11.72 0.04
N LEU A 811 -0.24 -11.28 -1.20
CA LEU A 811 0.69 -11.57 -2.29
C LEU A 811 2.05 -10.88 -2.08
N VAL A 812 2.05 -9.59 -1.70
CA VAL A 812 3.28 -8.84 -1.42
C VAL A 812 4.08 -9.51 -0.30
N ASN A 813 3.43 -9.86 0.81
CA ASN A 813 4.11 -10.54 1.92
C ASN A 813 4.64 -11.93 1.56
N ALA A 814 4.05 -12.61 0.55
CA ALA A 814 4.50 -13.91 0.10
C ALA A 814 5.65 -13.85 -0.92
N LEU A 815 5.73 -12.77 -1.70
CA LEU A 815 6.66 -12.65 -2.84
C LEU A 815 7.79 -11.65 -2.63
N GLN A 816 7.76 -10.85 -1.56
CA GLN A 816 8.77 -9.80 -1.29
C GLN A 816 10.21 -10.32 -1.14
N ASP A 817 10.38 -11.60 -0.79
CA ASP A 817 11.69 -12.21 -0.56
C ASP A 817 12.34 -12.74 -1.85
N LEU A 818 11.63 -12.72 -2.97
CA LEU A 818 12.12 -13.20 -4.26
C LEU A 818 13.12 -12.22 -4.88
N ASN A 819 14.23 -12.75 -5.37
CA ASN A 819 15.24 -11.99 -6.10
C ASN A 819 15.65 -12.69 -7.40
N VAL A 820 16.08 -11.89 -8.39
CA VAL A 820 16.71 -12.38 -9.62
C VAL A 820 18.22 -12.35 -9.42
N ARG A 821 18.87 -13.50 -9.53
CA ARG A 821 20.33 -13.64 -9.44
C ARG A 821 21.00 -13.24 -10.76
N GLU A 822 22.30 -12.99 -10.73
CA GLU A 822 23.08 -12.62 -11.92
C GLU A 822 23.03 -13.68 -13.04
N ASN A 823 22.79 -14.94 -12.70
CA ASN A 823 22.62 -16.04 -13.65
C ASN A 823 21.16 -16.18 -14.19
N GLY A 824 20.25 -15.28 -13.83
CA GLY A 824 18.85 -15.29 -14.26
C GLY A 824 17.92 -16.18 -13.43
N LEU A 825 18.43 -16.92 -12.43
CA LEU A 825 17.60 -17.70 -11.50
C LEU A 825 16.78 -16.78 -10.60
N VAL A 826 15.53 -17.15 -10.35
CA VAL A 826 14.71 -16.53 -9.32
C VAL A 826 14.80 -17.37 -8.06
N THR A 827 15.34 -16.81 -6.99
CA THR A 827 15.49 -17.51 -5.69
C THR A 827 14.77 -16.78 -4.58
N ASP A 828 14.37 -17.51 -3.55
CA ASP A 828 13.92 -16.92 -2.28
C ASP A 828 15.10 -16.52 -1.38
N ASN A 829 14.80 -16.08 -0.15
CA ASN A 829 15.80 -15.72 0.85
C ASN A 829 16.59 -16.90 1.43
N ARG A 830 16.12 -18.15 1.25
CA ARG A 830 16.81 -19.39 1.64
C ARG A 830 17.71 -19.93 0.52
N GLY A 831 17.62 -19.36 -0.68
CA GLY A 831 18.35 -19.83 -1.85
C GLY A 831 17.65 -20.95 -2.62
N MET A 832 16.39 -21.26 -2.28
CA MET A 832 15.58 -22.20 -3.05
C MET A 832 15.25 -21.58 -4.41
N VAL A 833 15.48 -22.35 -5.48
CA VAL A 833 15.19 -21.92 -6.85
C VAL A 833 13.69 -22.05 -7.12
N ILE A 834 13.05 -20.92 -7.40
CA ILE A 834 11.63 -20.84 -7.76
C ILE A 834 11.44 -20.88 -9.27
N GLN A 835 12.30 -20.19 -10.01
CA GLN A 835 12.34 -20.23 -11.48
C GLN A 835 13.77 -20.36 -11.98
N THR A 836 13.97 -21.19 -13.01
CA THR A 836 15.28 -21.37 -13.67
C THR A 836 15.65 -20.23 -14.61
N MET A 837 14.66 -19.44 -15.03
CA MET A 837 14.85 -18.22 -15.82
C MET A 837 13.68 -17.29 -15.48
N PHE A 838 13.98 -16.04 -15.15
CA PHE A 838 12.96 -15.04 -14.87
C PHE A 838 11.99 -14.92 -16.06
N GLY A 839 10.70 -15.11 -15.83
CA GLY A 839 9.67 -14.89 -16.86
C GLY A 839 9.78 -15.82 -18.08
N GLU A 840 10.49 -16.94 -17.99
CA GLU A 840 10.79 -17.89 -19.09
C GLU A 840 11.71 -17.36 -20.19
N ASP A 841 11.77 -16.05 -20.43
CA ASP A 841 12.57 -15.40 -21.48
C ASP A 841 13.65 -14.42 -20.95
N GLY A 842 13.65 -14.13 -19.65
CA GLY A 842 14.58 -13.20 -19.01
C GLY A 842 14.29 -11.72 -19.26
N VAL A 843 13.13 -11.36 -19.83
CA VAL A 843 12.81 -9.98 -20.22
C VAL A 843 12.00 -9.29 -19.12
N ASP A 844 12.47 -8.11 -18.68
CA ASP A 844 11.69 -7.24 -17.80
C ASP A 844 10.46 -6.71 -18.57
N PRO A 845 9.22 -6.95 -18.09
CA PRO A 845 8.01 -6.45 -18.74
C PRO A 845 8.05 -4.94 -18.99
N ALA A 846 8.71 -4.14 -18.14
CA ALA A 846 8.87 -2.70 -18.34
C ALA A 846 9.67 -2.32 -19.60
N LYS A 847 10.55 -3.22 -20.06
CA LYS A 847 11.42 -3.05 -21.24
C LYS A 847 10.92 -3.81 -22.47
N SER A 848 9.89 -4.64 -22.30
CA SER A 848 9.23 -5.36 -23.39
C SER A 848 8.38 -4.43 -24.27
N ASP A 849 7.95 -4.91 -25.43
CA ASP A 849 6.96 -4.22 -26.26
C ASP A 849 5.57 -4.80 -26.04
N TYR A 850 4.84 -4.25 -25.06
CA TYR A 850 3.52 -4.76 -24.66
C TYR A 850 3.51 -6.26 -24.29
N GLY A 851 4.59 -6.74 -23.67
CA GLY A 851 4.78 -8.13 -23.28
C GLY A 851 5.50 -9.01 -24.32
N LYS A 852 5.79 -8.48 -25.52
CA LYS A 852 6.66 -9.17 -26.49
C LYS A 852 8.12 -8.90 -26.17
N ALA A 853 8.96 -9.94 -26.16
CA ALA A 853 10.41 -9.81 -26.01
C ALA A 853 11.04 -8.95 -27.13
N ALA A 854 10.55 -9.11 -28.37
CA ALA A 854 10.90 -8.27 -29.51
C ALA A 854 9.71 -8.20 -30.49
N ASP A 855 9.32 -6.99 -30.92
CA ASP A 855 8.30 -6.81 -31.94
C ASP A 855 8.95 -6.76 -33.34
N LEU A 856 8.98 -7.92 -34.00
CA LEU A 856 9.57 -8.05 -35.33
C LEU A 856 8.76 -7.30 -36.41
N ASP A 857 7.43 -7.22 -36.25
CA ASP A 857 6.56 -6.56 -37.23
C ASP A 857 6.83 -5.05 -37.23
N LYS A 858 6.99 -4.46 -36.04
CA LYS A 858 7.39 -3.06 -35.87
C LYS A 858 8.72 -2.77 -36.57
N ILE A 859 9.74 -3.61 -36.35
CA ILE A 859 11.07 -3.45 -36.96
C ILE A 859 10.99 -3.57 -38.49
N ILE A 860 10.21 -4.52 -39.01
CA ILE A 860 10.01 -4.69 -40.45
C ILE A 860 9.35 -3.45 -41.06
N ASP A 861 8.33 -2.91 -40.40
CA ASP A 861 7.62 -1.73 -40.87
C ASP A 861 8.50 -0.47 -40.84
N GLU A 862 9.33 -0.29 -39.81
CA GLU A 862 10.34 0.78 -39.76
C GLU A 862 11.37 0.66 -40.89
N MET A 863 11.81 -0.57 -41.21
CA MET A 863 12.73 -0.81 -42.32
C MET A 863 12.10 -0.61 -43.70
N ARG A 864 10.77 -0.66 -43.83
CA ARG A 864 10.07 -0.38 -45.09
C ARG A 864 9.91 1.12 -45.38
N VAL A 865 9.97 1.94 -44.33
CA VAL A 865 9.89 3.41 -44.43
C VAL A 865 11.27 4.00 -44.80
N LYS A 866 12.36 3.35 -44.38
CA LYS A 866 13.73 3.62 -44.85
C LYS A 866 13.95 3.18 -46.29
#